data_AF-A0A5C6ZB05-F1
#
_entry.id   AF-A0A5C6ZB05-F1
#
_cell.length_a   1.000
_cell.length_b   1.000
_cell.length_c   1.000
_cell.angle_alpha   90.00
_cell.angle_beta   90.00
_cell.angle_gamma   90.00
#
_symmetry.space_group_name_H-M   'P 1'
#
loop_
_entity.id
_entity.type
_entity.pdbx_description
1 polymer ?
#
loop_
_entity_poly.entity_id
_entity_poly.type
_entity_poly.pdbx_seq_one_letter_code
_entity_poly.pdbx_strand_id
1 'polypeptide(L)'
;MDSVFYRENRKSIIRISTLILVFIISHSIFGQNIVIEGVIKGSEQKEALPYANVFLQKNYFGTVSNQNGKFKIIIPEEKSSDSLVISYIGYKTQKFSISNIKNPLVVFLIEDLATLNEVVITGYTAESIIKKAIEKIPSNYFIKPYLSEGFYRATAQKENSFIHLSEAVFEIYQSKIDKPRQQFKLEKMRAIKDEKMLKGVYVGAKPNGIYGFDIVNNLDDMDLLNKKGFRRHNFEVEGSELINGKEAYKISFDQKDIKKAGYKGYMLIDKESFAFVYFNYGFSQKGISYHKYGDVATRLLMKIAGVDIGLNSNSVSITYKKIKNKYYLNNVGYAETITMKSEREHYNFTTDTRVDYLITKIKTDSISPFSDDETLGNGKLIEDQTSIYDTAYWKNYNILLPTNDFTEIARKLEANNKANDFKVELEDKIYKLPKDKTIRIDSILSFYNQKDLFNGNALISYEGQTIFQKSYNNDLTSNNVNSQFRIGSLSKTFTSMIIAQLENENKLNYSDEIEKFLPTYPNGNVTISQLLSHQSGIPNFLSNKSYLPQILTNKYSIEEVVTLFCSDTLEFESGSKFEYSNSNFVILSLIAEKIIEKKYKEILNQYIFKPLNMKNTYFGKSTDSINLVTGFMYGNPEIKYDAQNVGGAGGITSTTSDLLKWSNAFSDEQLLPQSKLENLFKPQAEYTDWDAYYGYGWMIDRFMFSSSKKNKINYHPGTDFGFYSMFVKQPDLGITIILLNNTGEFPRFEMTELILNELNR
;
A
#
# COMPACT_ATOMS: atom_id res chain seq x y z
N MET A 1 9.03 32.50 -32.31
CA MET A 1 9.12 33.92 -31.93
C MET A 1 8.44 34.05 -30.58
N ASP A 2 9.10 33.57 -29.53
CA ASP A 2 10.07 34.29 -28.66
C ASP A 2 9.31 34.77 -27.42
N SER A 3 9.38 34.04 -26.31
CA SER A 3 10.27 34.27 -25.15
C SER A 3 10.10 35.69 -24.55
N VAL A 4 9.89 35.89 -23.25
CA VAL A 4 10.96 35.98 -22.24
C VAL A 4 10.36 36.15 -20.81
N PHE A 5 11.07 35.52 -19.86
CA PHE A 5 11.19 35.71 -18.41
C PHE A 5 10.76 37.05 -17.76
N TYR A 6 10.33 36.98 -16.48
CA TYR A 6 10.48 38.07 -15.53
C TYR A 6 11.33 37.65 -14.32
N ARG A 7 12.37 38.46 -14.06
CA ARG A 7 13.38 38.34 -13.00
C ARG A 7 13.12 39.42 -11.94
N GLU A 8 13.53 39.13 -10.71
CA GLU A 8 13.55 40.01 -9.53
C GLU A 8 14.25 41.37 -9.73
N ASN A 9 13.75 42.39 -9.02
CA ASN A 9 14.44 43.20 -7.99
C ASN A 9 13.90 44.64 -7.94
N ARG A 10 13.63 45.16 -6.73
CA ARG A 10 14.43 46.24 -6.13
C ARG A 10 13.89 46.72 -4.77
N LYS A 11 14.85 46.97 -3.90
CA LYS A 11 14.81 47.64 -2.59
C LYS A 11 14.36 49.10 -2.69
N SER A 12 13.73 49.61 -1.62
CA SER A 12 13.81 51.02 -1.21
C SER A 12 13.97 51.13 0.30
N ILE A 13 14.88 51.99 0.73
CA ILE A 13 15.33 52.24 2.10
C ILE A 13 14.63 53.51 2.64
N ILE A 14 14.59 53.63 3.97
CA ILE A 14 14.64 54.84 4.83
C ILE A 14 13.30 55.25 5.48
N ARG A 15 13.15 55.01 6.80
CA ARG A 15 13.29 56.04 7.86
C ARG A 15 13.24 55.42 9.26
N ILE A 16 14.25 55.76 10.05
CA ILE A 16 14.42 55.47 11.47
C ILE A 16 13.53 56.46 12.25
N SER A 17 12.75 55.95 13.19
CA SER A 17 12.16 56.73 14.27
C SER A 17 12.13 55.85 15.52
N THR A 18 12.99 56.21 16.46
CA THR A 18 13.23 55.52 17.73
C THR A 18 12.01 55.65 18.63
N LEU A 19 11.28 54.55 18.84
CA LEU A 19 10.27 54.42 19.88
C LEU A 19 10.64 53.19 20.70
N ILE A 20 11.18 53.42 21.89
CA ILE A 20 11.45 52.38 22.88
C ILE A 20 10.10 51.90 23.40
N LEU A 21 9.57 50.83 22.79
CA LEU A 21 8.47 50.05 23.35
C LEU A 21 9.09 48.85 24.08
N VAL A 22 8.95 48.84 25.40
CA VAL A 22 9.29 47.68 26.23
C VAL A 22 8.36 46.53 25.84
N PHE A 23 8.83 45.63 24.98
CA PHE A 23 8.20 44.33 24.79
C PHE A 23 8.45 43.50 26.03
N ILE A 24 7.45 43.39 26.91
CA ILE A 24 7.34 42.26 27.82
C ILE A 24 7.06 41.06 26.92
N ILE A 25 8.12 40.37 26.48
CA ILE A 25 8.01 39.06 25.87
C ILE A 25 7.55 38.13 26.99
N SER A 26 6.24 37.94 27.11
CA SER A 26 5.66 36.80 27.78
C SER A 26 6.13 35.56 27.03
N HIS A 27 7.24 34.98 27.47
CA HIS A 27 7.59 33.62 27.13
C HIS A 27 6.45 32.77 27.67
N SER A 28 5.50 32.43 26.79
CA SER A 28 4.59 31.33 27.05
C SER A 28 5.47 30.10 27.14
N ILE A 29 5.74 29.66 28.37
CA ILE A 29 6.32 28.37 28.67
C ILE A 29 5.36 27.37 28.02
N PHE A 30 5.73 26.81 26.86
CA PHE A 30 5.01 25.68 26.29
C PHE A 30 5.20 24.52 27.27
N GLY A 31 4.18 24.26 28.08
CA GLY A 31 4.11 23.08 28.92
C GLY A 31 4.33 21.81 28.09
N GLN A 32 5.00 20.81 28.65
CA GLN A 32 5.21 19.55 27.94
C GLN A 32 3.88 18.81 27.81
N ASN A 33 3.43 18.58 26.58
CA ASN A 33 2.21 17.80 26.32
C ASN A 33 2.32 16.40 26.95
N ILE A 34 1.25 15.94 27.59
CA ILE A 34 1.13 14.59 28.15
C ILE A 34 0.73 13.64 27.02
N VAL A 35 1.55 12.64 26.72
CA VAL A 35 1.26 11.63 25.70
C VAL A 35 0.82 10.34 26.35
N ILE A 36 -0.38 9.85 25.99
CA ILE A 36 -0.90 8.56 26.44
C ILE A 36 -1.11 7.67 25.22
N GLU A 37 -0.49 6.51 25.23
CA GLU A 37 -0.62 5.47 24.21
C GLU A 37 -1.23 4.22 24.84
N GLY A 38 -1.92 3.42 24.05
CA GLY A 38 -2.59 2.25 24.62
C GLY A 38 -3.27 1.35 23.60
N VAL A 39 -3.92 0.32 24.12
CA VAL A 39 -4.74 -0.63 23.35
C VAL A 39 -6.06 -0.88 24.06
N ILE A 40 -7.15 -0.92 23.28
CA ILE A 40 -8.52 -1.14 23.75
C ILE A 40 -9.02 -2.47 23.18
N LYS A 41 -9.48 -3.35 24.06
CA LYS A 41 -9.97 -4.69 23.73
C LYS A 41 -11.29 -4.99 24.43
N GLY A 42 -12.06 -5.94 23.92
CA GLY A 42 -13.17 -6.52 24.67
C GLY A 42 -12.66 -7.37 25.84
N SER A 43 -13.41 -7.42 26.93
CA SER A 43 -12.99 -8.14 28.14
C SER A 43 -13.11 -9.65 28.01
N GLU A 44 -14.10 -10.15 27.26
CA GLU A 44 -14.35 -11.58 27.10
C GLU A 44 -13.49 -12.18 25.99
N GLN A 45 -13.67 -11.70 24.75
CA GLN A 45 -13.04 -12.31 23.57
C GLN A 45 -11.62 -11.76 23.32
N LYS A 46 -11.21 -10.70 24.05
CA LYS A 46 -9.91 -10.02 23.95
C LYS A 46 -9.58 -9.52 22.54
N GLU A 47 -10.62 -9.39 21.73
CA GLU A 47 -10.65 -8.79 20.41
C GLU A 47 -10.28 -7.32 20.48
N ALA A 48 -9.60 -6.81 19.44
CA ALA A 48 -9.34 -5.38 19.34
C ALA A 48 -10.64 -4.64 19.06
N LEU A 49 -10.86 -3.50 19.73
CA LEU A 49 -12.03 -2.66 19.49
C LEU A 49 -11.64 -1.47 18.60
N PRO A 50 -11.92 -1.52 17.29
CA PRO A 50 -11.56 -0.46 16.36
C PRO A 50 -12.49 0.75 16.50
N TYR A 51 -11.96 1.96 16.41
CA TYR A 51 -12.71 3.22 16.54
C TYR A 51 -13.39 3.45 17.89
N ALA A 52 -12.89 2.84 18.96
CA ALA A 52 -13.25 3.21 20.32
C ALA A 52 -12.86 4.65 20.60
N ASN A 53 -13.79 5.43 21.15
CA ASN A 53 -13.61 6.84 21.43
C ASN A 53 -12.69 7.01 22.64
N VAL A 54 -11.70 7.90 22.52
CA VAL A 54 -10.75 8.25 23.58
C VAL A 54 -10.72 9.76 23.72
N PHE A 55 -11.33 10.32 24.76
CA PHE A 55 -11.50 11.78 24.86
C PHE A 55 -11.45 12.30 26.30
N LEU A 56 -11.25 13.61 26.44
CA LEU A 56 -11.28 14.33 27.70
C LEU A 56 -12.71 14.76 28.06
N GLN A 57 -13.13 14.46 29.29
CA GLN A 57 -14.52 14.64 29.71
C GLN A 57 -15.01 16.08 29.63
N LYS A 58 -14.21 17.08 30.05
CA LYS A 58 -14.65 18.49 30.09
C LYS A 58 -14.36 19.24 28.79
N ASN A 59 -13.24 18.91 28.14
CA ASN A 59 -12.72 19.69 27.01
C ASN A 59 -13.12 19.12 25.63
N TYR A 60 -13.74 17.94 25.58
CA TYR A 60 -14.21 17.28 24.35
C TYR A 60 -13.14 17.11 23.26
N PHE A 61 -11.90 17.07 23.73
CA PHE A 61 -10.66 16.90 23.00
C PHE A 61 -10.31 15.40 23.00
N GLY A 62 -10.00 14.80 21.85
CA GLY A 62 -9.82 13.35 21.79
C GLY A 62 -9.30 12.79 20.48
N THR A 63 -9.22 11.47 20.45
CA THR A 63 -8.86 10.61 19.32
C THR A 63 -9.74 9.34 19.34
N VAL A 64 -9.48 8.38 18.45
CA VAL A 64 -10.08 7.04 18.48
C VAL A 64 -9.01 5.96 18.31
N SER A 65 -9.34 4.71 18.64
CA SER A 65 -8.47 3.56 18.33
C SER A 65 -8.47 3.19 16.85
N ASN A 66 -7.36 2.62 16.38
CA ASN A 66 -7.23 2.07 15.02
C ASN A 66 -7.77 0.63 14.91
N GLN A 67 -7.59 -0.01 13.75
CA GLN A 67 -8.07 -1.37 13.49
C GLN A 67 -7.56 -2.42 14.50
N ASN A 68 -6.37 -2.20 15.07
CA ASN A 68 -5.76 -3.09 16.06
C ASN A 68 -6.09 -2.68 17.51
N GLY A 69 -7.06 -1.79 17.70
CA GLY A 69 -7.47 -1.26 19.01
C GLY A 69 -6.47 -0.28 19.62
N LYS A 70 -5.39 0.08 18.91
CA LYS A 70 -4.35 0.98 19.43
C LYS A 70 -4.76 2.44 19.32
N PHE A 71 -4.44 3.26 20.32
CA PHE A 71 -4.71 4.70 20.31
C PHE A 71 -3.52 5.51 20.85
N LYS A 72 -3.46 6.79 20.47
CA LYS A 72 -2.54 7.80 21.01
C LYS A 72 -3.26 9.13 21.16
N ILE A 73 -3.28 9.68 22.37
CA ILE A 73 -3.81 11.02 22.65
C ILE A 73 -2.69 11.90 23.23
N ILE A 74 -2.55 13.10 22.68
CA ILE A 74 -1.57 14.12 23.07
C ILE A 74 -2.35 15.21 23.79
N ILE A 75 -2.25 15.29 25.11
CA ILE A 75 -3.05 16.17 25.97
C ILE A 75 -2.21 17.39 26.36
N PRO A 76 -2.68 18.62 26.09
CA PRO A 76 -2.02 19.82 26.59
C PRO A 76 -1.94 19.84 28.12
N GLU A 77 -0.82 20.27 28.67
CA GLU A 77 -0.53 20.21 30.12
C GLU A 77 -1.59 20.93 30.97
N GLU A 78 -2.15 22.03 30.46
CA GLU A 78 -3.21 22.79 31.13
C GLU A 78 -4.52 22.00 31.28
N LYS A 79 -4.65 20.85 30.62
CA LYS A 79 -5.80 19.94 30.70
C LYS A 79 -5.51 18.66 31.50
N SER A 80 -4.38 18.58 32.19
CA SER A 80 -3.94 17.43 33.01
C SER A 80 -4.89 17.07 34.15
N SER A 81 -5.74 18.00 34.60
CA SER A 81 -6.76 17.77 35.64
C SER A 81 -8.09 17.19 35.13
N ASP A 82 -8.22 16.96 33.82
CA ASP A 82 -9.40 16.32 33.23
C ASP A 82 -9.35 14.78 33.43
N SER A 83 -10.42 14.09 33.05
CA SER A 83 -10.48 12.63 33.03
C SER A 83 -10.50 12.11 31.61
N LEU A 84 -9.69 11.07 31.35
CA LEU A 84 -9.71 10.33 30.09
C LEU A 84 -10.90 9.37 30.10
N VAL A 85 -11.75 9.45 29.09
CA VAL A 85 -12.95 8.62 28.91
C VAL A 85 -12.76 7.74 27.70
N ILE A 86 -13.05 6.45 27.87
CA ILE A 86 -13.01 5.45 26.80
C ILE A 86 -14.39 4.82 26.65
N SER A 87 -14.94 4.85 25.43
CA SER A 87 -16.28 4.32 25.12
C SER A 87 -16.33 3.64 23.76
N TYR A 88 -17.15 2.60 23.66
CA TYR A 88 -17.40 1.85 22.43
C TYR A 88 -18.85 1.35 22.41
N ILE A 89 -19.47 1.28 21.24
CA ILE A 89 -20.88 0.86 21.10
C ILE A 89 -21.01 -0.60 21.54
N GLY A 90 -21.99 -0.91 22.39
CA GLY A 90 -22.18 -2.24 22.97
C GLY A 90 -21.34 -2.53 24.23
N TYR A 91 -20.56 -1.56 24.74
CA TYR A 91 -19.70 -1.74 25.91
C TYR A 91 -19.86 -0.62 26.93
N LYS A 92 -19.55 -0.95 28.19
CA LYS A 92 -19.57 0.02 29.29
C LYS A 92 -18.43 1.03 29.17
N THR A 93 -18.78 2.30 29.30
CA THR A 93 -17.80 3.41 29.29
C THR A 93 -16.91 3.35 30.53
N GLN A 94 -15.59 3.50 30.36
CA GLN A 94 -14.62 3.58 31.45
C GLN A 94 -13.98 4.97 31.54
N LYS A 95 -13.58 5.36 32.76
CA LYS A 95 -12.99 6.67 33.06
C LYS A 95 -11.70 6.50 33.85
N PHE A 96 -10.68 7.29 33.50
CA PHE A 96 -9.36 7.25 34.09
C PHE A 96 -8.90 8.66 34.48
N SER A 97 -8.31 8.81 35.67
CA SER A 97 -7.62 10.05 36.05
C SER A 97 -6.30 10.13 35.29
N ILE A 98 -6.07 11.23 34.55
CA ILE A 98 -4.85 11.40 33.73
C ILE A 98 -3.59 11.24 34.58
N SER A 99 -3.60 11.80 35.80
CA SER A 99 -2.48 11.72 36.75
C SER A 99 -2.06 10.30 37.15
N ASN A 100 -2.94 9.31 36.99
CA ASN A 100 -2.75 7.95 37.51
C ASN A 100 -2.56 6.91 36.40
N ILE A 101 -2.48 7.33 35.15
CA ILE A 101 -2.35 6.42 34.01
C ILE A 101 -0.89 5.94 33.89
N LYS A 102 -0.71 4.61 33.88
CA LYS A 102 0.54 3.98 33.43
C LYS A 102 0.53 3.87 31.91
N ASN A 103 1.60 4.31 31.26
CA ASN A 103 1.74 4.30 29.80
C ASN A 103 2.68 3.15 29.37
N PRO A 104 2.30 2.24 28.46
CA PRO A 104 1.04 2.20 27.70
C PRO A 104 -0.16 1.72 28.52
N LEU A 105 -1.33 2.33 28.25
CA LEU A 105 -2.61 1.99 28.88
C LEU A 105 -3.28 0.82 28.15
N VAL A 106 -3.51 -0.29 28.85
CA VAL A 106 -4.27 -1.43 28.33
C VAL A 106 -5.66 -1.41 28.93
N VAL A 107 -6.69 -1.37 28.07
CA VAL A 107 -8.10 -1.26 28.51
C VAL A 107 -8.89 -2.45 27.99
N PHE A 108 -9.58 -3.12 28.91
CA PHE A 108 -10.54 -4.17 28.60
C PHE A 108 -11.95 -3.62 28.87
N LEU A 109 -12.70 -3.32 27.82
CA LEU A 109 -14.08 -2.87 27.95
C LEU A 109 -15.00 -4.07 28.16
N ILE A 110 -15.93 -3.94 29.10
CA ILE A 110 -16.89 -4.98 29.44
C ILE A 110 -18.11 -4.81 28.54
N GLU A 111 -18.51 -5.89 27.87
CA GLU A 111 -19.75 -5.92 27.07
C GLU A 111 -20.93 -5.47 27.93
N ASP A 112 -21.73 -4.57 27.40
CA ASP A 112 -22.96 -4.11 28.02
C ASP A 112 -24.11 -4.90 27.40
N LEU A 113 -24.23 -6.17 27.84
CA LEU A 113 -25.30 -7.09 27.47
C LEU A 113 -26.65 -6.57 27.99
N ALA A 114 -27.17 -5.50 27.41
CA ALA A 114 -28.61 -5.28 27.43
C ALA A 114 -29.23 -6.36 26.56
N THR A 115 -30.00 -7.24 27.19
CA THR A 115 -30.94 -8.11 26.49
C THR A 115 -31.76 -7.28 25.52
N LEU A 116 -31.96 -7.78 24.30
CA LEU A 116 -33.03 -7.32 23.39
C LEU A 116 -34.34 -7.38 24.18
N ASN A 117 -34.73 -6.26 24.81
CA ASN A 117 -36.04 -6.15 25.42
C ASN A 117 -37.03 -6.27 24.26
N GLU A 118 -38.03 -7.14 24.45
CA GLU A 118 -39.14 -7.37 23.53
C GLU A 118 -39.61 -6.03 22.95
N VAL A 119 -39.93 -6.01 21.65
CA VAL A 119 -40.52 -4.85 21.00
C VAL A 119 -41.84 -4.54 21.72
N VAL A 120 -41.78 -3.67 22.72
CA VAL A 120 -42.99 -3.05 23.25
C VAL A 120 -43.57 -2.31 22.05
N ILE A 121 -44.77 -2.73 21.63
CA ILE A 121 -45.56 -2.07 20.58
C ILE A 121 -45.90 -0.67 21.11
N THR A 122 -44.92 0.23 21.02
CA THR A 122 -45.16 1.67 21.04
C THR A 122 -45.79 1.96 19.68
N GLY A 123 -46.86 2.77 19.63
CA GLY A 123 -47.59 3.07 18.39
C GLY A 123 -46.78 3.81 17.30
N TYR A 124 -45.45 3.82 17.37
CA TYR A 124 -44.56 4.47 16.44
C TYR A 124 -44.04 3.48 15.39
N THR A 125 -44.31 3.76 14.11
CA THR A 125 -43.63 3.11 12.99
C THR A 125 -42.19 3.63 12.86
N ALA A 126 -41.29 2.87 12.23
CA ALA A 126 -39.93 3.34 11.93
C ALA A 126 -39.92 4.73 11.27
N GLU A 127 -40.79 4.95 10.29
CA GLU A 127 -40.96 6.23 9.61
C GLU A 127 -41.35 7.37 10.57
N SER A 128 -42.25 7.11 11.52
CA SER A 128 -42.66 8.11 12.52
C SER A 128 -41.51 8.49 13.47
N ILE A 129 -40.67 7.52 13.85
CA ILE A 129 -39.48 7.76 14.70
C ILE A 129 -38.48 8.63 13.93
N ILE A 130 -38.18 8.27 12.68
CA ILE A 130 -37.24 9.04 11.83
C ILE A 130 -37.75 10.45 11.60
N LYS A 131 -39.04 10.64 11.25
CA LYS A 131 -39.63 11.97 11.05
C LYS A 131 -39.52 12.84 12.30
N LYS A 132 -39.84 12.26 13.47
CA LYS A 132 -39.70 12.94 14.76
C LYS A 132 -38.23 13.30 15.05
N ALA A 133 -37.28 12.43 14.71
CA ALA A 133 -35.86 12.71 14.84
C ALA A 133 -35.42 13.88 13.95
N ILE A 134 -35.88 13.93 12.69
CA ILE A 134 -35.65 15.05 11.76
C ILE A 134 -36.23 16.35 12.33
N GLU A 135 -37.46 16.34 12.82
CA GLU A 135 -38.11 17.50 13.45
C GLU A 135 -37.35 18.00 14.69
N LYS A 136 -36.69 17.10 15.42
CA LYS A 136 -35.89 17.40 16.61
C LYS A 136 -34.46 17.87 16.31
N ILE A 137 -34.04 17.95 15.04
CA ILE A 137 -32.69 18.41 14.69
C ILE A 137 -32.36 19.79 15.26
N PRO A 138 -33.22 20.84 15.12
CA PRO A 138 -32.93 22.16 15.68
C PRO A 138 -32.73 22.16 17.21
N SER A 139 -33.42 21.28 17.93
CA SER A 139 -33.28 21.12 19.39
C SER A 139 -32.06 20.28 19.78
N ASN A 140 -31.71 19.25 19.01
CA ASN A 140 -30.67 18.29 19.37
C ASN A 140 -29.28 18.66 18.83
N TYR A 141 -29.19 19.40 17.73
CA TYR A 141 -27.94 19.74 17.06
C TYR A 141 -27.70 21.25 17.12
N PHE A 142 -26.45 21.63 16.95
CA PHE A 142 -26.06 23.04 16.97
C PHE A 142 -26.33 23.66 15.59
N ILE A 143 -27.19 24.68 15.57
CA ILE A 143 -27.62 25.35 14.33
C ILE A 143 -26.99 26.74 14.14
N LYS A 144 -26.48 27.33 15.23
CA LYS A 144 -25.71 28.58 15.20
C LYS A 144 -24.32 28.33 14.58
N PRO A 145 -23.60 29.37 14.13
CA PRO A 145 -22.23 29.23 13.66
C PRO A 145 -21.32 28.49 14.64
N TYR A 146 -20.61 27.46 14.17
CA TYR A 146 -19.58 26.75 14.92
C TYR A 146 -18.44 26.27 14.02
N LEU A 147 -17.28 25.99 14.62
CA LEU A 147 -16.13 25.42 13.94
C LEU A 147 -15.88 23.99 14.41
N SER A 148 -15.56 23.11 13.47
CA SER A 148 -15.05 21.77 13.75
C SER A 148 -13.61 21.69 13.25
N GLU A 149 -12.66 21.43 14.15
CA GLU A 149 -11.32 21.02 13.75
C GLU A 149 -11.34 19.50 13.53
N GLY A 150 -10.75 19.06 12.43
CA GLY A 150 -10.74 17.65 12.08
C GLY A 150 -9.45 17.19 11.41
N PHE A 151 -9.30 15.87 11.42
CA PHE A 151 -8.25 15.13 10.75
C PHE A 151 -8.91 14.11 9.81
N TYR A 152 -8.38 13.93 8.61
CA TYR A 152 -8.69 12.72 7.84
C TYR A 152 -7.43 12.05 7.30
N ARG A 153 -7.52 10.73 7.11
CA ARG A 153 -6.58 9.92 6.34
C ARG A 153 -7.33 9.24 5.21
N ALA A 154 -6.83 9.34 3.98
CA ALA A 154 -7.29 8.53 2.87
C ALA A 154 -6.18 7.60 2.39
N THR A 155 -6.53 6.36 2.05
CA THR A 155 -5.61 5.37 1.48
C THR A 155 -6.27 4.66 0.32
N ALA A 156 -5.51 4.35 -0.72
CA ALA A 156 -5.94 3.41 -1.74
C ALA A 156 -4.87 2.32 -1.92
N GLN A 157 -5.31 1.06 -1.97
CA GLN A 157 -4.46 -0.11 -2.14
C GLN A 157 -4.89 -0.89 -3.37
N LYS A 158 -3.93 -1.26 -4.21
CA LYS A 158 -4.11 -2.32 -5.22
C LYS A 158 -3.59 -3.59 -4.56
N GLU A 159 -4.49 -4.51 -4.22
CA GLU A 159 -4.17 -5.72 -3.45
C GLU A 159 -3.49 -5.37 -2.12
N ASN A 160 -2.21 -5.72 -1.92
CA ASN A 160 -1.48 -5.42 -0.68
C ASN A 160 -0.54 -4.19 -0.80
N SER A 161 -0.55 -3.52 -1.96
CA SER A 161 0.36 -2.42 -2.28
C SER A 161 -0.39 -1.08 -2.25
N PHE A 162 0.08 -0.13 -1.42
CA PHE A 162 -0.48 1.23 -1.38
C PHE A 162 -0.13 1.97 -2.67
N ILE A 163 -1.14 2.54 -3.32
CA ILE A 163 -0.99 3.40 -4.51
C ILE A 163 -1.34 4.86 -4.21
N HIS A 164 -2.00 5.12 -3.08
CA HIS A 164 -2.30 6.47 -2.60
C HIS A 164 -2.37 6.48 -1.07
N LEU A 165 -1.82 7.53 -0.46
CA LEU A 165 -1.94 7.81 0.95
C LEU A 165 -1.94 9.33 1.16
N SER A 166 -2.97 9.86 1.82
CA SER A 166 -3.08 11.27 2.18
C SER A 166 -3.57 11.46 3.60
N GLU A 167 -3.15 12.55 4.24
CA GLU A 167 -3.60 12.98 5.55
C GLU A 167 -3.75 14.49 5.62
N ALA A 168 -4.90 14.99 6.05
CA ALA A 168 -5.16 16.42 6.20
C ALA A 168 -5.64 16.78 7.61
N VAL A 169 -5.24 17.98 8.06
CA VAL A 169 -5.89 18.70 9.16
C VAL A 169 -6.61 19.90 8.57
N PHE A 170 -7.84 20.13 9.02
CA PHE A 170 -8.70 21.15 8.48
C PHE A 170 -9.64 21.73 9.55
N GLU A 171 -10.21 22.89 9.25
CA GLU A 171 -11.34 23.46 9.98
C GLU A 171 -12.57 23.55 9.07
N ILE A 172 -13.75 23.22 9.61
CA ILE A 172 -15.04 23.41 8.93
C ILE A 172 -15.85 24.43 9.72
N TYR A 173 -16.13 25.57 9.09
CA TYR A 173 -17.17 26.48 9.53
C TYR A 173 -18.53 25.95 9.11
N GLN A 174 -19.47 25.89 10.04
CA GLN A 174 -20.84 25.45 9.81
C GLN A 174 -21.82 26.49 10.35
N SER A 175 -22.77 26.94 9.54
CA SER A 175 -23.96 27.68 9.99
C SER A 175 -25.21 27.16 9.31
N LYS A 176 -26.32 27.09 10.06
CA LYS A 176 -27.67 26.78 9.53
C LYS A 176 -28.65 27.95 9.68
N ILE A 177 -28.20 29.09 10.19
CA ILE A 177 -29.02 30.31 10.32
C ILE A 177 -28.87 31.16 9.06
N ASP A 178 -29.97 31.74 8.58
CA ASP A 178 -30.10 32.66 7.43
C ASP A 178 -29.71 32.11 6.04
N LYS A 179 -29.00 30.99 5.96
CA LYS A 179 -28.84 30.01 4.87
C LYS A 179 -27.77 28.99 5.31
N PRO A 180 -27.99 27.67 5.12
CA PRO A 180 -26.93 26.69 5.37
C PRO A 180 -25.66 27.04 4.61
N ARG A 181 -24.55 27.22 5.33
CA ARG A 181 -23.24 27.54 4.77
C ARG A 181 -22.17 26.69 5.44
N GLN A 182 -21.36 26.04 4.62
CA GLN A 182 -20.15 25.34 5.01
C GLN A 182 -18.95 25.96 4.30
N GLN A 183 -17.85 26.18 5.04
CA GLN A 183 -16.56 26.56 4.47
C GLN A 183 -15.49 25.62 5.02
N PHE A 184 -14.54 25.24 4.16
CA PHE A 184 -13.44 24.36 4.51
C PHE A 184 -12.14 25.16 4.45
N LYS A 185 -11.41 25.16 5.56
CA LYS A 185 -10.07 25.73 5.65
C LYS A 185 -9.08 24.58 5.82
N LEU A 186 -8.13 24.47 4.90
CA LEU A 186 -7.07 23.47 4.98
C LEU A 186 -5.92 24.02 5.82
N GLU A 187 -5.60 23.36 6.94
CA GLU A 187 -4.51 23.79 7.84
C GLU A 187 -3.18 23.12 7.46
N LYS A 188 -3.21 21.79 7.26
CA LYS A 188 -2.04 21.00 6.86
C LYS A 188 -2.47 19.81 6.02
N MET A 189 -1.62 19.40 5.07
CA MET A 189 -1.83 18.23 4.22
C MET A 189 -0.50 17.48 4.07
N ARG A 190 -0.56 16.18 3.84
CA ARG A 190 0.50 15.43 3.18
C ARG A 190 -0.14 14.38 2.31
N ALA A 191 0.28 14.28 1.07
CA ALA A 191 -0.25 13.30 0.14
C ALA A 191 0.90 12.71 -0.67
N ILE A 192 0.82 11.42 -0.91
CA ILE A 192 1.73 10.69 -1.77
C ILE A 192 0.95 9.68 -2.60
N LYS A 193 1.29 9.61 -3.88
CA LYS A 193 0.56 8.90 -4.92
C LYS A 193 1.57 8.13 -5.76
N ASP A 194 1.27 6.88 -6.13
CA ASP A 194 2.06 6.17 -7.14
C ASP A 194 1.66 6.70 -8.53
N GLU A 195 2.50 7.56 -9.11
CA GLU A 195 2.17 8.24 -10.37
C GLU A 195 2.07 7.27 -11.55
N LYS A 196 2.91 6.23 -11.52
CA LYS A 196 2.95 5.20 -12.56
C LYS A 196 1.69 4.35 -12.53
N MET A 197 1.28 3.89 -11.34
CA MET A 197 0.10 3.03 -11.18
C MET A 197 -1.20 3.80 -11.42
N LEU A 198 -1.28 5.06 -10.99
CA LEU A 198 -2.48 5.86 -11.19
C LEU A 198 -2.67 6.33 -12.65
N LYS A 199 -1.63 6.29 -13.51
CA LYS A 199 -1.71 6.64 -14.95
C LYS A 199 -2.49 7.93 -15.24
N GLY A 200 -2.32 8.96 -14.39
CA GLY A 200 -3.02 10.24 -14.51
C GLY A 200 -4.46 10.28 -13.95
N VAL A 201 -4.92 9.23 -13.26
CA VAL A 201 -6.17 9.23 -12.51
C VAL A 201 -5.96 9.97 -11.18
N TYR A 202 -6.63 11.11 -11.03
CA TYR A 202 -6.58 11.89 -9.79
C TYR A 202 -7.50 11.26 -8.73
N VAL A 203 -6.88 10.72 -7.68
CA VAL A 203 -7.59 10.24 -6.48
C VAL A 203 -7.45 11.28 -5.37
N GLY A 204 -8.57 11.62 -4.74
CA GLY A 204 -8.60 12.59 -3.64
C GLY A 204 -10.01 13.01 -3.24
N ALA A 205 -10.12 13.63 -2.07
CA ALA A 205 -11.34 14.19 -1.55
C ALA A 205 -11.50 15.66 -1.98
N LYS A 206 -12.76 16.07 -2.12
CA LYS A 206 -13.15 17.49 -2.28
C LYS A 206 -13.89 17.94 -1.03
N PRO A 207 -13.83 19.24 -0.67
CA PRO A 207 -14.53 19.75 0.52
C PRO A 207 -16.01 19.38 0.59
N ASN A 208 -16.74 19.40 -0.54
CA ASN A 208 -18.15 19.00 -0.57
C ASN A 208 -18.39 17.52 -0.24
N GLY A 209 -17.47 16.62 -0.62
CA GLY A 209 -17.51 15.22 -0.21
C GLY A 209 -17.32 15.06 1.29
N ILE A 210 -16.43 15.86 1.89
CA ILE A 210 -16.21 15.89 3.34
C ILE A 210 -17.46 16.38 4.07
N TYR A 211 -18.15 17.40 3.55
CA TYR A 211 -19.40 17.89 4.15
C TYR A 211 -20.50 16.82 4.15
N GLY A 212 -20.60 16.04 3.06
CA GLY A 212 -21.62 15.00 2.90
C GLY A 212 -21.57 13.89 3.95
N PHE A 213 -20.44 13.74 4.65
CA PHE A 213 -20.31 12.83 5.78
C PHE A 213 -21.12 13.24 7.02
N ASP A 214 -21.52 14.51 7.14
CA ASP A 214 -22.47 14.95 8.16
C ASP A 214 -23.91 14.87 7.66
N ILE A 215 -24.52 13.69 7.75
CA ILE A 215 -25.90 13.43 7.31
C ILE A 215 -26.89 14.41 7.93
N VAL A 216 -26.77 14.70 9.22
CA VAL A 216 -27.69 15.60 9.93
C VAL A 216 -27.56 17.03 9.43
N ASN A 217 -26.36 17.45 9.02
CA ASN A 217 -26.17 18.76 8.40
C ASN A 217 -26.55 18.80 6.92
N ASN A 218 -26.57 17.65 6.24
CA ASN A 218 -26.75 17.53 4.80
C ASN A 218 -27.83 16.48 4.41
N LEU A 219 -28.98 16.52 5.08
CA LEU A 219 -30.05 15.50 4.95
C LEU A 219 -30.52 15.26 3.51
N ASP A 220 -30.54 16.30 2.69
CA ASP A 220 -31.05 16.24 1.33
C ASP A 220 -30.06 15.61 0.35
N ASP A 221 -28.76 15.57 0.68
CA ASP A 221 -27.70 15.13 -0.23
C ASP A 221 -27.66 13.60 -0.39
N MET A 222 -28.03 12.85 0.66
CA MET A 222 -27.90 11.39 0.71
C MET A 222 -29.10 10.64 0.10
N ASP A 223 -30.19 11.30 -0.31
CA ASP A 223 -31.36 10.65 -0.91
C ASP A 223 -31.98 9.49 -0.06
N LEU A 224 -31.74 9.46 1.26
CA LEU A 224 -32.28 8.46 2.22
C LEU A 224 -33.32 9.05 3.19
N LEU A 225 -32.98 10.17 3.84
CA LEU A 225 -33.83 10.80 4.87
C LEU A 225 -34.71 11.93 4.33
N ASN A 226 -34.72 12.12 3.01
CA ASN A 226 -35.58 13.08 2.31
C ASN A 226 -36.82 12.39 1.72
N LYS A 227 -37.74 13.16 1.11
CA LYS A 227 -38.99 12.64 0.51
C LYS A 227 -38.75 11.53 -0.53
N LYS A 228 -37.64 11.57 -1.28
CA LYS A 228 -37.30 10.53 -2.26
C LYS A 228 -36.86 9.26 -1.53
N GLY A 229 -36.01 9.40 -0.51
CA GLY A 229 -35.52 8.28 0.27
C GLY A 229 -36.62 7.46 0.93
N PHE A 230 -37.59 8.10 1.59
CA PHE A 230 -38.78 7.42 2.15
C PHE A 230 -39.58 6.62 1.11
N ARG A 231 -39.68 7.13 -0.13
CA ARG A 231 -40.35 6.41 -1.22
C ARG A 231 -39.54 5.24 -1.76
N ARG A 232 -38.21 5.30 -1.63
CA ARG A 232 -37.26 4.37 -2.24
C ARG A 232 -36.73 3.28 -1.30
N HIS A 233 -36.96 3.40 0.01
CA HIS A 233 -36.47 2.46 1.00
C HIS A 233 -37.62 1.95 1.88
N ASN A 234 -37.46 0.73 2.39
CA ASN A 234 -38.21 0.20 3.52
C ASN A 234 -37.45 0.53 4.80
N PHE A 235 -38.16 0.82 5.89
CA PHE A 235 -37.59 1.09 7.20
C PHE A 235 -38.26 0.21 8.23
N GLU A 236 -37.47 -0.44 9.08
CA GLU A 236 -37.95 -1.40 10.08
C GLU A 236 -37.29 -1.14 11.42
N VAL A 237 -38.06 -1.25 12.51
CA VAL A 237 -37.51 -1.16 13.87
C VAL A 237 -37.08 -2.57 14.27
N GLU A 238 -35.77 -2.80 14.39
CA GLU A 238 -35.21 -4.11 14.77
C GLU A 238 -35.22 -4.32 16.29
N GLY A 239 -35.30 -3.24 17.06
CA GLY A 239 -35.26 -3.25 18.52
C GLY A 239 -34.55 -2.03 19.07
N SER A 240 -33.75 -2.22 20.12
CA SER A 240 -32.93 -1.17 20.71
C SER A 240 -31.54 -1.63 21.09
N GLU A 241 -30.60 -0.69 21.04
CA GLU A 241 -29.21 -0.87 21.45
C GLU A 241 -28.84 0.17 22.51
N LEU A 242 -27.91 -0.19 23.41
CA LEU A 242 -27.33 0.76 24.36
C LEU A 242 -26.12 1.48 23.75
N ILE A 243 -26.13 2.81 23.84
CA ILE A 243 -25.03 3.68 23.43
C ILE A 243 -24.72 4.62 24.57
N ASN A 244 -23.51 4.54 25.12
CA ASN A 244 -23.08 5.35 26.28
C ASN A 244 -24.07 5.26 27.47
N GLY A 245 -24.64 4.07 27.70
CA GLY A 245 -25.61 3.82 28.79
C GLY A 245 -27.03 4.35 28.53
N LYS A 246 -27.36 4.77 27.29
CA LYS A 246 -28.71 5.21 26.89
C LYS A 246 -29.28 4.29 25.83
N GLU A 247 -30.58 4.00 25.91
CA GLU A 247 -31.26 3.24 24.87
C GLU A 247 -31.47 4.07 23.60
N ALA A 248 -31.17 3.47 22.46
CA ALA A 248 -31.46 4.00 21.13
C ALA A 248 -32.30 2.99 20.34
N TYR A 249 -33.28 3.46 19.56
CA TYR A 249 -33.95 2.65 18.55
C TYR A 249 -32.95 2.23 17.48
N LYS A 250 -32.93 0.94 17.13
CA LYS A 250 -32.23 0.45 15.95
C LYS A 250 -33.20 0.37 14.78
N ILE A 251 -32.99 1.22 13.78
CA ILE A 251 -33.83 1.26 12.59
C ILE A 251 -33.01 0.83 11.38
N SER A 252 -33.33 -0.33 10.83
CA SER A 252 -32.75 -0.79 9.58
C SER A 252 -33.49 -0.24 8.38
N PHE A 253 -32.80 -0.20 7.25
CA PHE A 253 -33.36 0.18 5.97
C PHE A 253 -32.73 -0.60 4.84
N ASP A 254 -33.55 -0.89 3.83
CA ASP A 254 -33.11 -1.51 2.59
C ASP A 254 -33.84 -0.88 1.40
N GLN A 255 -33.20 -0.91 0.25
CA GLN A 255 -33.72 -0.35 -0.97
C GLN A 255 -34.91 -1.18 -1.49
N LYS A 256 -35.99 -0.50 -1.87
CA LYS A 256 -37.12 -1.08 -2.60
C LYS A 256 -36.72 -1.49 -4.01
N ASP A 257 -37.57 -2.28 -4.68
CA ASP A 257 -37.31 -2.72 -6.05
C ASP A 257 -37.49 -1.60 -7.08
N ILE A 258 -36.44 -0.79 -7.24
CA ILE A 258 -36.40 0.38 -8.13
C ILE A 258 -35.10 0.40 -8.94
N LYS A 259 -35.17 0.92 -10.17
CA LYS A 259 -34.01 1.02 -11.10
C LYS A 259 -33.15 2.27 -10.85
N LYS A 260 -32.70 2.48 -9.61
CA LYS A 260 -31.83 3.59 -9.20
C LYS A 260 -30.85 3.11 -8.12
N ALA A 261 -29.77 3.85 -7.89
CA ALA A 261 -28.92 3.59 -6.74
C ALA A 261 -29.67 3.90 -5.44
N GLY A 262 -29.53 3.03 -4.43
CA GLY A 262 -30.11 3.19 -3.10
C GLY A 262 -29.32 2.38 -2.08
N TYR A 263 -29.68 2.53 -0.81
CA TYR A 263 -28.85 2.15 0.31
C TYR A 263 -29.44 0.98 1.10
N LYS A 264 -28.56 0.28 1.82
CA LYS A 264 -28.88 -0.70 2.84
C LYS A 264 -28.05 -0.42 4.08
N GLY A 265 -28.64 -0.56 5.25
CA GLY A 265 -27.94 -0.32 6.51
C GLY A 265 -28.88 -0.16 7.69
N TYR A 266 -28.37 0.48 8.74
CA TYR A 266 -29.15 0.87 9.90
C TYR A 266 -28.69 2.20 10.49
N MET A 267 -29.58 2.82 11.27
CA MET A 267 -29.31 4.00 12.06
C MET A 267 -29.75 3.79 13.50
N LEU A 268 -29.06 4.44 14.44
CA LEU A 268 -29.43 4.44 15.85
C LEU A 268 -29.96 5.82 16.24
N ILE A 269 -31.12 5.84 16.89
CA ILE A 269 -31.82 7.06 17.31
C ILE A 269 -32.08 7.00 18.82
N ASP A 270 -31.51 7.92 19.59
CA ASP A 270 -31.69 8.02 21.05
C ASP A 270 -33.19 8.08 21.42
N LYS A 271 -33.66 7.19 22.31
CA LYS A 271 -35.10 7.04 22.60
C LYS A 271 -35.71 8.26 23.32
N GLU A 272 -34.92 9.00 24.08
CA GLU A 272 -35.39 10.14 24.88
C GLU A 272 -35.44 11.43 24.05
N SER A 273 -34.32 11.73 23.39
CA SER A 273 -34.13 12.98 22.66
C SER A 273 -34.54 12.90 21.19
N PHE A 274 -34.63 11.68 20.62
CA PHE A 274 -34.76 11.45 19.17
C PHE A 274 -33.57 12.01 18.37
N ALA A 275 -32.36 12.01 18.94
CA ALA A 275 -31.14 12.37 18.21
C ALA A 275 -30.61 11.17 17.41
N PHE A 276 -30.21 11.38 16.16
CA PHE A 276 -29.38 10.42 15.42
C PHE A 276 -27.99 10.35 16.05
N VAL A 277 -27.61 9.17 16.50
CA VAL A 277 -26.34 8.95 17.20
C VAL A 277 -25.36 8.09 16.40
N TYR A 278 -25.87 7.32 15.44
CA TYR A 278 -25.06 6.44 14.61
C TYR A 278 -25.73 6.14 13.26
N PHE A 279 -24.91 5.96 12.23
CA PHE A 279 -25.30 5.39 10.94
C PHE A 279 -24.28 4.34 10.51
N ASN A 280 -24.74 3.22 9.97
CA ASN A 280 -23.93 2.24 9.26
C ASN A 280 -24.66 1.81 8.00
N TYR A 281 -24.08 2.09 6.84
CA TYR A 281 -24.75 1.84 5.57
C TYR A 281 -23.78 1.70 4.41
N GLY A 282 -24.28 1.11 3.32
CA GLY A 282 -23.66 1.10 2.01
C GLY A 282 -24.74 1.16 0.94
N PHE A 283 -24.35 1.15 -0.32
CA PHE A 283 -25.26 0.85 -1.41
C PHE A 283 -25.77 -0.60 -1.23
N SER A 284 -27.06 -0.82 -1.46
CA SER A 284 -27.58 -2.18 -1.52
C SER A 284 -26.95 -2.92 -2.71
N GLN A 285 -27.06 -4.26 -2.78
CA GLN A 285 -26.56 -5.01 -3.94
C GLN A 285 -27.17 -4.49 -5.27
N LYS A 286 -28.43 -4.05 -5.24
CA LYS A 286 -29.10 -3.38 -6.37
C LYS A 286 -28.59 -1.96 -6.55
N GLY A 287 -28.32 -1.26 -5.46
CA GLY A 287 -27.77 0.08 -5.46
C GLY A 287 -26.44 0.16 -6.20
N ILE A 288 -25.56 -0.83 -5.95
CA ILE A 288 -24.27 -0.99 -6.61
C ILE A 288 -24.43 -1.12 -8.13
N SER A 289 -25.37 -1.96 -8.61
CA SER A 289 -25.57 -2.17 -10.06
C SER A 289 -26.13 -0.94 -10.80
N TYR A 290 -26.74 0.00 -10.08
CA TYR A 290 -27.23 1.27 -10.64
C TYR A 290 -26.34 2.47 -10.30
N HIS A 291 -25.28 2.29 -9.50
CA HIS A 291 -24.36 3.35 -9.15
C HIS A 291 -23.55 3.78 -10.37
N LYS A 292 -23.26 5.08 -10.46
CA LYS A 292 -22.39 5.64 -11.50
C LYS A 292 -21.39 6.58 -10.87
N TYR A 293 -20.11 6.27 -11.01
CA TYR A 293 -19.03 7.04 -10.42
C TYR A 293 -18.92 8.43 -11.05
N GLY A 294 -18.67 9.45 -10.22
CA GLY A 294 -18.53 10.84 -10.65
C GLY A 294 -19.83 11.51 -11.13
N ASP A 295 -19.79 12.82 -11.29
CA ASP A 295 -20.89 13.60 -11.87
C ASP A 295 -21.00 13.41 -13.40
N VAL A 296 -21.95 14.09 -14.05
CA VAL A 296 -22.15 13.98 -15.51
C VAL A 296 -20.89 14.36 -16.29
N ALA A 297 -20.18 15.41 -15.86
CA ALA A 297 -18.99 15.91 -16.55
C ALA A 297 -17.82 14.94 -16.38
N THR A 298 -17.63 14.41 -15.16
CA THR A 298 -16.60 13.42 -14.83
C THR A 298 -16.80 12.14 -15.64
N ARG A 299 -18.04 11.66 -15.75
CA ARG A 299 -18.36 10.48 -16.59
C ARG A 299 -18.09 10.70 -18.07
N LEU A 300 -18.32 11.91 -18.57
CA LEU A 300 -17.98 12.25 -19.95
C LEU A 300 -16.46 12.21 -20.18
N LEU A 301 -15.69 12.80 -19.25
CA LEU A 301 -14.22 12.78 -19.31
C LEU A 301 -13.66 11.35 -19.23
N MET A 302 -14.16 10.53 -18.30
CA MET A 302 -13.75 9.12 -18.18
C MET A 302 -14.02 8.35 -19.48
N LYS A 303 -15.18 8.56 -20.10
CA LYS A 303 -15.51 7.94 -21.39
C LYS A 303 -14.54 8.37 -22.51
N ILE A 304 -14.15 9.65 -22.56
CA ILE A 304 -13.15 10.14 -23.53
C ILE A 304 -11.77 9.54 -23.27
N ALA A 305 -11.39 9.41 -22.00
CA ALA A 305 -10.14 8.79 -21.58
C ALA A 305 -10.14 7.26 -21.78
N GLY A 306 -11.28 6.64 -22.07
CA GLY A 306 -11.42 5.19 -22.17
C GLY A 306 -11.25 4.50 -20.82
N VAL A 307 -11.73 5.12 -19.75
CA VAL A 307 -11.69 4.62 -18.37
C VAL A 307 -13.10 4.29 -17.91
N ASP A 308 -13.28 3.10 -17.35
CA ASP A 308 -14.50 2.65 -16.69
C ASP A 308 -14.21 2.37 -15.21
N ILE A 309 -15.09 2.84 -14.33
CA ILE A 309 -14.97 2.66 -12.87
C ILE A 309 -16.26 2.01 -12.37
N GLY A 310 -16.14 0.75 -11.95
CA GLY A 310 -17.19 -0.01 -11.30
C GLY A 310 -17.05 0.06 -9.78
N LEU A 311 -18.18 0.14 -9.07
CA LEU A 311 -18.22 -0.05 -7.63
C LEU A 311 -18.48 -1.53 -7.33
N ASN A 312 -17.69 -2.14 -6.45
CA ASN A 312 -17.85 -3.54 -6.04
C ASN A 312 -18.48 -3.62 -4.65
N SER A 313 -18.05 -2.74 -3.75
CA SER A 313 -18.60 -2.62 -2.39
C SER A 313 -18.41 -1.20 -1.87
N ASN A 314 -19.27 -0.77 -0.95
CA ASN A 314 -18.96 0.38 -0.09
C ASN A 314 -19.58 0.21 1.29
N SER A 315 -18.95 0.83 2.28
CA SER A 315 -19.46 0.92 3.65
C SER A 315 -19.11 2.28 4.24
N VAL A 316 -20.04 2.81 5.02
CA VAL A 316 -19.93 4.10 5.69
C VAL A 316 -20.43 3.90 7.12
N SER A 317 -19.61 4.30 8.08
CA SER A 317 -19.96 4.34 9.50
C SER A 317 -19.80 5.77 10.00
N ILE A 318 -20.82 6.33 10.64
CA ILE A 318 -20.83 7.71 11.13
C ILE A 318 -21.30 7.69 12.57
N THR A 319 -20.56 8.36 13.46
CA THR A 319 -20.97 8.54 14.86
C THR A 319 -21.17 10.03 15.18
N TYR A 320 -22.10 10.29 16.10
CA TYR A 320 -22.31 11.62 16.67
C TYR A 320 -22.01 11.61 18.16
N LYS A 321 -21.29 12.62 18.64
CA LYS A 321 -20.99 12.80 20.07
C LYS A 321 -21.81 13.93 20.66
N LYS A 322 -22.21 13.76 21.91
CA LYS A 322 -22.91 14.81 22.66
C LYS A 322 -21.90 15.69 23.40
N ILE A 323 -21.94 16.99 23.14
CA ILE A 323 -21.17 18.03 23.82
C ILE A 323 -22.17 18.98 24.48
N LYS A 324 -22.11 19.09 25.82
CA LYS A 324 -23.15 19.75 26.63
C LYS A 324 -24.53 19.18 26.27
N ASN A 325 -25.43 20.00 25.72
CA ASN A 325 -26.80 19.60 25.35
C ASN A 325 -26.99 19.38 23.83
N LYS A 326 -25.92 19.35 23.05
CA LYS A 326 -26.00 19.30 21.57
C LYS A 326 -25.14 18.19 20.99
N TYR A 327 -25.57 17.59 19.89
CA TYR A 327 -24.85 16.56 19.15
C TYR A 327 -24.06 17.17 17.99
N TYR A 328 -22.86 16.62 17.75
CA TYR A 328 -21.93 17.01 16.70
C TYR A 328 -21.38 15.76 16.02
N LEU A 329 -21.02 15.87 14.73
CA LEU A 329 -20.27 14.83 14.04
C LEU A 329 -19.00 14.49 14.84
N ASN A 330 -18.68 13.20 14.94
CA ASN A 330 -17.55 12.74 15.73
C ASN A 330 -16.51 12.00 14.90
N ASN A 331 -16.88 10.87 14.29
CA ASN A 331 -15.98 10.14 13.40
C ASN A 331 -16.75 9.51 12.25
N VAL A 332 -16.06 9.38 11.12
CA VAL A 332 -16.56 8.72 9.92
C VAL A 332 -15.52 7.73 9.43
N GLY A 333 -15.95 6.48 9.26
CA GLY A 333 -15.18 5.45 8.57
C GLY A 333 -15.85 5.17 7.24
N TYR A 334 -15.17 5.43 6.14
CA TYR A 334 -15.59 5.13 4.78
C TYR A 334 -14.65 4.10 4.18
N ALA A 335 -15.20 3.08 3.55
CA ALA A 335 -14.43 2.13 2.76
C ALA A 335 -15.19 1.79 1.48
N GLU A 336 -14.48 1.66 0.37
CA GLU A 336 -15.03 1.19 -0.88
C GLU A 336 -14.03 0.31 -1.62
N THR A 337 -14.56 -0.63 -2.39
CA THR A 337 -13.79 -1.41 -3.35
C THR A 337 -14.28 -1.02 -4.74
N ILE A 338 -13.39 -0.52 -5.58
CA ILE A 338 -13.69 -0.11 -6.95
C ILE A 338 -12.83 -0.90 -7.95
N THR A 339 -13.40 -1.24 -9.10
CA THR A 339 -12.66 -1.81 -10.22
C THR A 339 -12.46 -0.74 -11.27
N MET A 340 -11.19 -0.45 -11.61
CA MET A 340 -10.80 0.46 -12.67
C MET A 340 -10.39 -0.33 -13.91
N LYS A 341 -10.97 0.00 -15.07
CA LYS A 341 -10.70 -0.65 -16.35
C LYS A 341 -10.37 0.37 -17.41
N SER A 342 -9.36 0.09 -18.22
CA SER A 342 -9.13 0.79 -19.47
C SER A 342 -8.61 -0.17 -20.54
N GLU A 343 -9.38 -0.33 -21.61
CA GLU A 343 -8.94 -1.08 -22.79
C GLU A 343 -7.80 -0.37 -23.51
N ARG A 344 -7.85 0.98 -23.56
CA ARG A 344 -6.85 1.84 -24.21
C ARG A 344 -5.49 1.74 -23.51
N GLU A 345 -5.50 1.80 -22.18
CA GLU A 345 -4.28 1.79 -21.36
C GLU A 345 -3.93 0.39 -20.82
N HIS A 346 -4.65 -0.65 -21.30
CA HIS A 346 -4.49 -2.07 -21.00
C HIS A 346 -4.37 -2.39 -19.51
N TYR A 347 -5.27 -1.86 -18.69
CA TYR A 347 -5.34 -2.21 -17.28
C TYR A 347 -6.75 -2.61 -16.85
N ASN A 348 -6.81 -3.52 -15.88
CA ASN A 348 -8.02 -3.91 -15.18
C ASN A 348 -7.60 -4.32 -13.77
N PHE A 349 -7.83 -3.47 -12.79
CA PHE A 349 -7.44 -3.74 -11.41
C PHE A 349 -8.52 -3.27 -10.44
N THR A 350 -8.51 -3.88 -9.26
CA THR A 350 -9.38 -3.50 -8.15
C THR A 350 -8.58 -2.72 -7.13
N THR A 351 -9.21 -1.71 -6.55
CA THR A 351 -8.61 -0.84 -5.54
C THR A 351 -9.49 -0.78 -4.32
N ASP A 352 -8.91 -1.05 -3.16
CA ASP A 352 -9.55 -0.84 -1.86
C ASP A 352 -9.18 0.55 -1.35
N THR A 353 -10.19 1.40 -1.23
CA THR A 353 -10.06 2.77 -0.75
C THR A 353 -10.66 2.89 0.63
N ARG A 354 -9.97 3.59 1.52
CA ARG A 354 -10.42 3.90 2.88
C ARG A 354 -10.28 5.37 3.15
N VAL A 355 -11.27 5.97 3.80
CA VAL A 355 -11.19 7.31 4.39
C VAL A 355 -11.59 7.22 5.84
N ASP A 356 -10.67 7.59 6.72
CA ASP A 356 -10.92 7.75 8.15
C ASP A 356 -10.96 9.24 8.47
N TYR A 357 -12.09 9.74 8.95
CA TYR A 357 -12.33 11.14 9.27
C TYR A 357 -12.69 11.28 10.75
N LEU A 358 -12.09 12.26 11.43
CA LEU A 358 -12.18 12.45 12.87
C LEU A 358 -12.35 13.94 13.20
N ILE A 359 -13.33 14.27 14.04
CA ILE A 359 -13.46 15.58 14.68
C ILE A 359 -12.70 15.59 16.01
N THR A 360 -11.59 16.31 16.03
CA THR A 360 -10.70 16.42 17.19
C THR A 360 -11.15 17.48 18.18
N LYS A 361 -11.85 18.53 17.71
CA LYS A 361 -12.31 19.65 18.54
C LYS A 361 -13.49 20.40 17.92
N ILE A 362 -14.35 20.95 18.78
CA ILE A 362 -15.49 21.81 18.42
C ILE A 362 -15.34 23.16 19.13
N LYS A 363 -15.55 24.28 18.41
CA LYS A 363 -15.60 25.64 18.96
C LYS A 363 -16.97 26.28 18.67
N THR A 364 -17.60 26.85 19.69
CA THR A 364 -18.96 27.45 19.58
C THR A 364 -19.00 28.96 19.87
N ASP A 365 -17.91 29.52 20.39
CA ASP A 365 -17.90 30.86 20.95
C ASP A 365 -17.18 31.83 20.00
N SER A 366 -17.78 32.98 19.72
CA SER A 366 -17.22 34.04 18.86
C SER A 366 -16.79 33.56 17.46
N ILE A 367 -17.69 32.85 16.77
CA ILE A 367 -17.40 32.21 15.48
C ILE A 367 -17.80 33.10 14.30
N SER A 368 -16.83 33.41 13.45
CA SER A 368 -17.00 34.14 12.19
C SER A 368 -16.72 33.22 11.00
N PRO A 369 -17.35 33.47 9.83
CA PRO A 369 -16.99 32.78 8.59
C PRO A 369 -15.54 33.07 8.20
N PHE A 370 -14.90 32.12 7.52
CA PHE A 370 -13.57 32.31 6.95
C PHE A 370 -13.60 33.33 5.81
N SER A 371 -12.48 34.02 5.60
CA SER A 371 -12.30 34.81 4.38
C SER A 371 -12.13 33.92 3.15
N ASP A 372 -12.25 34.50 1.96
CA ASP A 372 -12.18 33.75 0.70
C ASP A 372 -10.77 33.18 0.45
N ASP A 373 -9.72 33.85 0.93
CA ASP A 373 -8.33 33.40 0.84
C ASP A 373 -7.99 32.27 1.83
N GLU A 374 -8.73 32.15 2.93
CA GLU A 374 -8.64 31.02 3.85
C GLU A 374 -9.43 29.79 3.38
N THR A 375 -10.37 29.97 2.46
CA THR A 375 -11.33 28.93 2.07
C THR A 375 -10.82 28.13 0.86
N LEU A 376 -10.74 26.80 1.00
CA LEU A 376 -10.57 25.91 -0.14
C LEU A 376 -11.92 25.66 -0.83
N GLY A 377 -12.02 26.07 -2.09
CA GLY A 377 -13.26 25.93 -2.86
C GLY A 377 -13.67 24.48 -3.13
N ASN A 378 -14.98 24.19 -3.12
CA ASN A 378 -15.58 22.86 -3.27
C ASN A 378 -15.19 22.09 -4.54
N GLY A 379 -14.73 22.77 -5.60
CA GLY A 379 -14.28 22.15 -6.84
C GLY A 379 -12.83 21.67 -6.82
N LYS A 380 -12.03 22.12 -5.85
CA LYS A 380 -10.60 21.80 -5.74
C LYS A 380 -10.39 20.53 -4.94
N LEU A 381 -9.45 19.69 -5.40
CA LEU A 381 -9.00 18.52 -4.64
C LEU A 381 -8.15 18.97 -3.46
N ILE A 382 -8.39 18.36 -2.30
CA ILE A 382 -7.63 18.64 -1.07
C ILE A 382 -6.18 18.17 -1.26
N GLU A 383 -5.99 17.02 -1.90
CA GLU A 383 -4.70 16.38 -2.15
C GLU A 383 -3.83 17.06 -3.21
N ASP A 384 -4.38 18.03 -3.96
CA ASP A 384 -3.61 18.80 -4.95
C ASP A 384 -3.06 20.10 -4.36
N GLN A 385 -3.37 20.39 -3.08
CA GLN A 385 -2.84 21.59 -2.42
C GLN A 385 -1.42 21.34 -1.93
N THR A 386 -0.52 22.29 -2.19
CA THR A 386 0.87 22.22 -1.71
C THR A 386 0.91 22.19 -0.19
N SER A 387 1.52 21.16 0.40
CA SER A 387 1.88 21.19 1.81
C SER A 387 3.20 20.47 2.05
N ILE A 388 4.09 21.17 2.76
CA ILE A 388 5.44 20.72 3.10
C ILE A 388 5.32 19.62 4.15
N TYR A 389 5.99 18.48 3.92
CA TYR A 389 6.13 17.41 4.89
C TYR A 389 6.79 17.95 6.18
N ASP A 390 5.95 18.23 7.18
CA ASP A 390 6.33 18.83 8.45
C ASP A 390 6.16 17.80 9.56
N THR A 391 7.20 16.99 9.73
CA THR A 391 7.22 15.89 10.72
C THR A 391 6.95 16.37 12.14
N ALA A 392 7.40 17.58 12.48
CA ALA A 392 7.21 18.16 13.80
C ALA A 392 5.73 18.47 14.07
N TYR A 393 5.00 18.99 13.08
CA TYR A 393 3.57 19.21 13.19
C TYR A 393 2.81 17.90 13.44
N TRP A 394 3.02 16.89 12.58
CA TRP A 394 2.29 15.62 12.65
C TRP A 394 2.59 14.81 13.92
N LYS A 395 3.78 14.95 14.50
CA LYS A 395 4.15 14.29 15.76
C LYS A 395 3.34 14.80 16.96
N ASN A 396 2.86 16.05 16.90
CA ASN A 396 2.25 16.78 18.00
C ASN A 396 0.73 16.97 17.86
N TYR A 397 0.13 16.57 16.73
CA TYR A 397 -1.31 16.65 16.51
C TYR A 397 -2.00 15.32 16.85
N ASN A 398 -3.23 15.38 17.38
CA ASN A 398 -4.03 14.18 17.60
C ASN A 398 -4.51 13.61 16.26
N ILE A 399 -3.92 12.48 15.87
CA ILE A 399 -4.29 11.76 14.66
C ILE A 399 -4.90 10.41 15.01
N LEU A 400 -5.63 9.84 14.06
CA LEU A 400 -5.88 8.40 14.07
C LEU A 400 -4.53 7.69 13.92
N LEU A 401 -4.15 6.87 14.91
CA LEU A 401 -2.91 6.10 14.83
C LEU A 401 -2.93 5.22 13.57
N PRO A 402 -1.93 5.33 12.69
CA PRO A 402 -1.89 4.50 11.51
C PRO A 402 -1.67 3.03 11.89
N THR A 403 -2.32 2.13 11.15
CA THR A 403 -2.10 0.68 11.30
C THR A 403 -0.74 0.27 10.70
N ASN A 404 -0.31 1.00 9.66
CA ASN A 404 0.90 0.75 8.88
C ASN A 404 1.82 1.99 8.96
N ASP A 405 3.14 1.84 8.84
CA ASP A 405 4.04 2.99 8.94
C ASP A 405 3.90 3.91 7.71
N PHE A 406 3.31 5.09 7.92
CA PHE A 406 3.18 6.13 6.90
C PHE A 406 4.53 6.44 6.24
N THR A 407 5.60 6.49 7.04
CA THR A 407 6.95 6.86 6.58
C THR A 407 7.50 5.81 5.64
N GLU A 408 7.29 4.53 5.95
CA GLU A 408 7.75 3.42 5.11
C GLU A 408 7.00 3.41 3.77
N ILE A 409 5.67 3.58 3.81
CA ILE A 409 4.83 3.64 2.60
C ILE A 409 5.26 4.83 1.74
N ALA A 410 5.39 6.01 2.35
CA ALA A 410 5.75 7.21 1.62
C ALA A 410 7.13 7.08 0.97
N ARG A 411 8.13 6.57 1.71
CA ARG A 411 9.47 6.34 1.18
C ARG A 411 9.49 5.41 -0.04
N LYS A 412 8.68 4.34 -0.03
CA LYS A 412 8.56 3.42 -1.18
C LYS A 412 7.95 4.11 -2.40
N LEU A 413 6.86 4.84 -2.21
CA LEU A 413 6.20 5.58 -3.30
C LEU A 413 7.07 6.71 -3.88
N GLU A 414 7.77 7.46 -3.02
CA GLU A 414 8.70 8.52 -3.43
C GLU A 414 9.84 7.96 -4.28
N ALA A 415 10.38 6.80 -3.89
CA ALA A 415 11.43 6.13 -4.66
C ALA A 415 10.93 5.72 -6.06
N ASN A 416 9.71 5.18 -6.16
CA ASN A 416 9.08 4.81 -7.43
C ASN A 416 8.84 6.03 -8.33
N ASN A 417 8.27 7.11 -7.80
CA ASN A 417 8.01 8.32 -8.58
C ASN A 417 9.30 8.96 -9.08
N LYS A 418 10.31 9.07 -8.21
CA LYS A 418 11.61 9.63 -8.58
C LYS A 418 12.30 8.83 -9.69
N ALA A 419 12.18 7.50 -9.67
CA ALA A 419 12.67 6.64 -10.75
C ALA A 419 11.97 6.95 -12.09
N ASN A 420 10.66 7.18 -12.05
CA ASN A 420 9.88 7.58 -13.22
C ASN A 420 10.24 8.99 -13.73
N ASP A 421 10.42 9.97 -12.84
CA ASP A 421 10.86 11.33 -13.21
C ASP A 421 12.19 11.30 -13.96
N PHE A 422 13.14 10.50 -13.48
CA PHE A 422 14.43 10.31 -14.13
C PHE A 422 14.30 9.66 -15.51
N LYS A 423 13.38 8.71 -15.66
CA LYS A 423 13.08 8.12 -16.97
C LYS A 423 12.57 9.20 -17.93
N VAL A 424 11.57 9.99 -17.52
CA VAL A 424 10.98 11.07 -18.34
C VAL A 424 12.03 12.13 -18.71
N GLU A 425 12.84 12.57 -17.74
CA GLU A 425 13.95 13.52 -17.97
C GLU A 425 14.93 13.01 -19.04
N LEU A 426 15.18 11.70 -19.04
CA LEU A 426 16.15 11.07 -19.91
C LEU A 426 15.59 10.78 -21.31
N GLU A 427 14.32 10.40 -21.44
CA GLU A 427 13.66 10.18 -22.75
C GLU A 427 13.82 11.40 -23.67
N ASP A 428 13.54 12.60 -23.15
CA ASP A 428 13.68 13.87 -23.89
C ASP A 428 15.11 14.17 -24.34
N LYS A 429 16.12 13.71 -23.56
CA LYS A 429 17.54 13.87 -23.89
C LYS A 429 18.00 12.87 -24.94
N ILE A 430 17.57 11.60 -24.83
CA ILE A 430 17.98 10.54 -25.76
C ILE A 430 17.51 10.82 -27.19
N TYR A 431 16.33 11.41 -27.37
CA TYR A 431 15.84 11.79 -28.71
C TYR A 431 16.76 12.75 -29.47
N LYS A 432 17.62 13.51 -28.75
CA LYS A 432 18.58 14.45 -29.33
C LYS A 432 19.93 13.82 -29.66
N LEU A 433 20.19 12.57 -29.22
CA LEU A 433 21.45 11.86 -29.46
C LEU A 433 21.46 11.17 -30.84
N PRO A 434 22.66 10.88 -31.41
CA PRO A 434 22.79 10.03 -32.60
C PRO A 434 22.02 8.73 -32.45
N LYS A 435 21.45 8.19 -33.54
CA LYS A 435 20.65 6.95 -33.55
C LYS A 435 21.44 5.65 -33.29
N ASP A 436 22.70 5.77 -32.91
CA ASP A 436 23.55 4.62 -32.56
C ASP A 436 23.07 4.00 -31.23
N LYS A 437 22.73 2.71 -31.27
CA LYS A 437 22.16 2.00 -30.11
C LYS A 437 23.16 1.95 -28.95
N THR A 438 24.44 1.70 -29.22
CA THR A 438 25.50 1.60 -28.21
C THR A 438 25.73 2.93 -27.51
N ILE A 439 25.77 4.06 -28.25
CA ILE A 439 25.91 5.41 -27.68
C ILE A 439 24.71 5.75 -26.77
N ARG A 440 23.49 5.44 -27.20
CA ARG A 440 22.28 5.74 -26.42
C ARG A 440 22.18 4.87 -25.17
N ILE A 441 22.51 3.59 -25.26
CA ILE A 441 22.59 2.69 -24.11
C ILE A 441 23.65 3.15 -23.12
N ASP A 442 24.85 3.54 -23.58
CA ASP A 442 25.88 4.10 -22.70
C ASP A 442 25.39 5.37 -22.00
N SER A 443 24.66 6.24 -22.72
CA SER A 443 24.11 7.47 -22.17
C SER A 443 23.04 7.21 -21.11
N ILE A 444 22.17 6.21 -21.32
CA ILE A 444 21.19 5.76 -20.31
C ILE A 444 21.92 5.33 -19.04
N LEU A 445 22.84 4.38 -19.16
CA LEU A 445 23.55 3.80 -18.03
C LEU A 445 24.44 4.83 -17.31
N SER A 446 25.11 5.72 -18.07
CA SER A 446 25.93 6.81 -17.52
C SER A 446 25.08 7.82 -16.75
N PHE A 447 23.86 8.13 -17.21
CA PHE A 447 22.95 9.02 -16.49
C PHE A 447 22.58 8.46 -15.11
N TYR A 448 22.22 7.18 -15.02
CA TYR A 448 21.91 6.55 -13.74
C TYR A 448 23.16 6.38 -12.86
N ASN A 449 24.34 6.14 -13.44
CA ASN A 449 25.60 6.12 -12.70
C ASN A 449 25.96 7.48 -12.09
N GLN A 450 25.79 8.59 -12.83
CA GLN A 450 26.01 9.95 -12.32
C GLN A 450 25.07 10.36 -11.18
N LYS A 451 23.97 9.62 -10.99
CA LYS A 451 23.02 9.79 -9.88
C LYS A 451 23.28 8.81 -8.73
N ASP A 452 24.37 8.06 -8.77
CA ASP A 452 24.71 6.97 -7.86
C ASP A 452 23.67 5.84 -7.80
N LEU A 453 22.81 5.73 -8.83
CA LEU A 453 21.75 4.73 -8.88
C LEU A 453 22.23 3.43 -9.53
N PHE A 454 23.23 3.47 -10.41
CA PHE A 454 23.79 2.28 -11.04
C PHE A 454 25.32 2.28 -11.02
N ASN A 455 25.89 1.35 -10.26
CA ASN A 455 27.32 1.11 -10.12
C ASN A 455 27.56 -0.40 -10.20
N GLY A 456 27.90 -0.87 -11.39
CA GLY A 456 28.13 -2.27 -11.65
C GLY A 456 28.28 -2.57 -13.13
N ASN A 457 27.98 -3.80 -13.52
CA ASN A 457 28.26 -4.29 -14.86
C ASN A 457 26.99 -4.39 -15.70
N ALA A 458 27.07 -3.93 -16.95
CA ALA A 458 26.03 -4.07 -17.94
C ALA A 458 26.56 -4.85 -19.15
N LEU A 459 25.75 -5.79 -19.66
CA LEU A 459 25.96 -6.45 -20.95
C LEU A 459 24.63 -6.49 -21.71
N ILE A 460 24.66 -6.06 -22.97
CA ILE A 460 23.50 -6.09 -23.86
C ILE A 460 23.88 -6.87 -25.12
N SER A 461 23.07 -7.87 -25.44
CA SER A 461 23.08 -8.60 -26.69
C SER A 461 21.85 -8.21 -27.52
N TYR A 462 22.03 -8.04 -28.81
CA TYR A 462 21.00 -7.71 -29.79
C TYR A 462 21.26 -8.53 -31.06
N GLU A 463 20.22 -9.15 -31.62
CA GLU A 463 20.36 -10.10 -32.74
C GLU A 463 21.39 -11.21 -32.46
N GLY A 464 21.46 -11.66 -31.20
CA GLY A 464 22.39 -12.70 -30.75
C GLY A 464 23.86 -12.26 -30.59
N GLN A 465 24.19 -10.99 -30.85
CA GLN A 465 25.55 -10.47 -30.72
C GLN A 465 25.67 -9.48 -29.56
N THR A 466 26.76 -9.56 -28.79
CA THR A 466 27.09 -8.55 -27.77
C THR A 466 27.41 -7.21 -28.44
N ILE A 467 26.52 -6.24 -28.32
CA ILE A 467 26.71 -4.88 -28.84
C ILE A 467 27.23 -3.89 -27.80
N PHE A 468 27.13 -4.26 -26.52
CA PHE A 468 27.54 -3.41 -25.39
C PHE A 468 28.00 -4.23 -24.19
N GLN A 469 29.15 -3.88 -23.62
CA GLN A 469 29.63 -4.41 -22.34
C GLN A 469 30.49 -3.36 -21.62
N LYS A 470 30.08 -2.94 -20.42
CA LYS A 470 30.79 -1.90 -19.66
C LYS A 470 30.56 -2.03 -18.16
N SER A 471 31.51 -1.50 -17.39
CA SER A 471 31.42 -1.35 -15.93
C SER A 471 31.31 0.12 -15.55
N TYR A 472 30.47 0.39 -14.58
CA TYR A 472 30.23 1.71 -13.99
C TYR A 472 30.54 1.66 -12.51
N ASN A 473 31.18 2.71 -12.01
CA ASN A 473 31.65 2.80 -10.63
C ASN A 473 31.34 4.18 -10.05
N ASN A 474 31.24 4.23 -8.74
CA ASN A 474 31.37 5.44 -7.92
C ASN A 474 32.49 5.27 -6.89
N ASP A 475 32.58 6.21 -5.95
CA ASP A 475 33.63 6.25 -4.91
C ASP A 475 33.66 5.02 -3.98
N LEU A 476 32.59 4.23 -3.92
CA LEU A 476 32.52 3.01 -3.09
C LEU A 476 32.96 1.75 -3.84
N THR A 477 32.99 1.78 -5.17
CA THR A 477 33.09 0.57 -6.02
C THR A 477 34.32 0.58 -6.90
N SER A 478 34.89 -0.60 -7.14
CA SER A 478 36.01 -0.81 -8.08
C SER A 478 35.76 -2.04 -8.95
N ASN A 479 34.65 -1.99 -9.66
CA ASN A 479 34.15 -3.03 -10.55
C ASN A 479 34.87 -2.96 -11.91
N ASN A 480 35.08 -4.12 -12.53
CA ASN A 480 35.49 -4.27 -13.93
C ASN A 480 34.60 -5.30 -14.62
N VAL A 481 34.69 -5.43 -15.95
CA VAL A 481 33.73 -6.26 -16.72
C VAL A 481 33.75 -7.74 -16.34
N ASN A 482 34.81 -8.21 -15.67
CA ASN A 482 34.97 -9.58 -15.17
C ASN A 482 34.63 -9.72 -13.67
N SER A 483 34.24 -8.64 -13.00
CA SER A 483 33.76 -8.65 -11.62
C SER A 483 32.56 -9.57 -11.45
N GLN A 484 32.53 -10.27 -10.33
CA GLN A 484 31.48 -11.19 -9.95
C GLN A 484 30.52 -10.56 -8.95
N PHE A 485 29.24 -10.84 -9.14
CA PHE A 485 28.16 -10.31 -8.32
C PHE A 485 27.29 -11.46 -7.83
N ARG A 486 26.76 -11.34 -6.61
CA ARG A 486 25.67 -12.21 -6.16
C ARG A 486 24.43 -11.86 -6.96
N ILE A 487 23.82 -12.84 -7.62
CA ILE A 487 22.70 -12.60 -8.54
C ILE A 487 21.33 -12.68 -7.85
N GLY A 488 21.31 -12.92 -6.54
CA GLY A 488 20.09 -13.00 -5.74
C GLY A 488 19.07 -13.98 -6.31
N SER A 489 17.80 -13.56 -6.33
CA SER A 489 16.68 -14.40 -6.81
C SER A 489 16.76 -14.83 -8.27
N LEU A 490 17.62 -14.26 -9.13
CA LEU A 490 17.89 -14.82 -10.46
C LEU A 490 18.36 -16.29 -10.39
N SER A 491 18.93 -16.69 -9.25
CA SER A 491 19.30 -18.08 -8.94
C SER A 491 18.15 -19.08 -9.12
N LYS A 492 16.90 -18.66 -8.94
CA LYS A 492 15.70 -19.51 -9.11
C LYS A 492 15.57 -20.08 -10.52
N THR A 493 16.00 -19.32 -11.52
CA THR A 493 15.98 -19.77 -12.92
C THR A 493 16.89 -20.98 -13.13
N PHE A 494 18.00 -21.07 -12.39
CA PHE A 494 18.91 -22.22 -12.41
C PHE A 494 18.28 -23.44 -11.75
N THR A 495 17.66 -23.26 -10.58
CA THR A 495 16.91 -24.34 -9.90
C THR A 495 15.77 -24.86 -10.77
N SER A 496 15.01 -23.96 -11.40
CA SER A 496 13.93 -24.31 -12.31
C SER A 496 14.43 -25.16 -13.48
N MET A 497 15.57 -24.81 -14.08
CA MET A 497 16.21 -25.61 -15.13
C MET A 497 16.65 -27.00 -14.66
N ILE A 498 17.16 -27.14 -13.43
CA ILE A 498 17.48 -28.46 -12.86
C ILE A 498 16.21 -29.31 -12.77
N ILE A 499 15.12 -28.75 -12.24
CA ILE A 499 13.85 -29.48 -12.11
C ILE A 499 13.29 -29.86 -13.49
N ALA A 500 13.40 -28.99 -14.49
CA ALA A 500 12.99 -29.30 -15.85
C ALA A 500 13.88 -30.37 -16.53
N GLN A 501 15.18 -30.40 -16.26
CA GLN A 501 16.05 -31.50 -16.69
C GLN A 501 15.64 -32.83 -16.04
N LEU A 502 15.34 -32.82 -14.74
CA LEU A 502 14.85 -34.00 -14.03
C LEU A 502 13.48 -34.48 -14.55
N GLU A 503 12.59 -33.56 -14.91
CA GLU A 503 11.32 -33.89 -15.57
C GLU A 503 11.54 -34.50 -16.95
N ASN A 504 12.43 -33.92 -17.75
CA ASN A 504 12.77 -34.44 -19.08
C ASN A 504 13.42 -35.83 -19.00
N GLU A 505 14.16 -36.12 -17.93
CA GLU A 505 14.73 -37.43 -17.63
C GLU A 505 13.72 -38.42 -17.00
N ASN A 506 12.45 -38.03 -16.86
CA ASN A 506 11.38 -38.79 -16.18
C ASN A 506 11.70 -39.18 -14.72
N LYS A 507 12.58 -38.42 -14.04
CA LYS A 507 12.91 -38.62 -12.63
C LYS A 507 11.89 -37.98 -11.68
N LEU A 508 11.13 -37.01 -12.18
CA LEU A 508 9.98 -36.41 -11.53
C LEU A 508 8.95 -35.96 -12.57
N ASN A 509 7.73 -35.67 -12.14
CA ASN A 509 6.73 -34.94 -12.93
C ASN A 509 6.37 -33.65 -12.21
N TYR A 510 5.97 -32.62 -12.95
CA TYR A 510 5.51 -31.36 -12.35
C TYR A 510 4.25 -31.54 -11.46
N SER A 511 3.45 -32.57 -11.72
CA SER A 511 2.27 -32.92 -10.91
C SER A 511 2.59 -33.80 -9.71
N ASP A 512 3.85 -34.25 -9.54
CA ASP A 512 4.22 -35.01 -8.35
C ASP A 512 4.08 -34.13 -7.10
N GLU A 513 3.61 -34.72 -6.02
CA GLU A 513 3.52 -34.10 -4.70
C GLU A 513 4.86 -34.17 -3.96
N ILE A 514 5.11 -33.23 -3.04
CA ILE A 514 6.34 -33.18 -2.24
C ILE A 514 6.54 -34.48 -1.46
N GLU A 515 5.47 -35.08 -0.93
CA GLU A 515 5.53 -36.30 -0.12
C GLU A 515 6.21 -37.48 -0.83
N LYS A 516 6.17 -37.51 -2.17
CA LYS A 516 6.87 -38.53 -2.97
C LYS A 516 8.39 -38.49 -2.75
N PHE A 517 8.95 -37.31 -2.50
CA PHE A 517 10.39 -37.09 -2.34
C PHE A 517 10.79 -36.80 -0.89
N LEU A 518 9.87 -36.24 -0.10
CA LEU A 518 10.03 -35.88 1.31
C LEU A 518 8.83 -36.40 2.13
N PRO A 519 8.76 -37.72 2.44
CA PRO A 519 7.55 -38.35 3.01
C PRO A 519 7.09 -37.82 4.38
N THR A 520 7.97 -37.15 5.12
CA THR A 520 7.67 -36.59 6.45
C THR A 520 7.41 -35.08 6.41
N TYR A 521 7.35 -34.47 5.23
CA TYR A 521 7.15 -33.03 5.10
C TYR A 521 5.67 -32.67 5.33
N PRO A 522 5.34 -31.70 6.21
CA PRO A 522 3.97 -31.46 6.67
C PRO A 522 3.01 -30.98 5.59
N ASN A 523 3.51 -30.28 4.55
CA ASN A 523 2.71 -29.82 3.42
C ASN A 523 2.93 -30.73 2.20
N GLY A 524 2.90 -32.05 2.43
CA GLY A 524 3.26 -33.09 1.46
C GLY A 524 2.48 -33.04 0.14
N ASN A 525 1.22 -32.59 0.18
CA ASN A 525 0.29 -32.54 -0.94
C ASN A 525 0.53 -31.38 -1.94
N VAL A 526 1.44 -30.46 -1.64
CA VAL A 526 1.83 -29.41 -2.59
C VAL A 526 2.61 -30.06 -3.74
N THR A 527 2.32 -29.67 -4.99
CA THR A 527 2.99 -30.23 -6.17
C THR A 527 4.26 -29.46 -6.57
N ILE A 528 5.14 -30.11 -7.33
CA ILE A 528 6.34 -29.47 -7.91
C ILE A 528 5.98 -28.22 -8.75
N SER A 529 4.90 -28.30 -9.54
CA SER A 529 4.41 -27.18 -10.35
C SER A 529 4.04 -25.96 -9.49
N GLN A 530 3.33 -26.18 -8.39
CA GLN A 530 2.92 -25.13 -7.45
C GLN A 530 4.11 -24.52 -6.71
N LEU A 531 5.18 -25.28 -6.45
CA LEU A 531 6.43 -24.71 -5.93
C LEU A 531 7.09 -23.79 -6.97
N LEU A 532 7.24 -24.26 -8.21
CA LEU A 532 7.89 -23.53 -9.31
C LEU A 532 7.14 -22.24 -9.70
N SER A 533 5.81 -22.23 -9.58
CA SER A 533 4.94 -21.10 -9.94
C SER A 533 4.54 -20.20 -8.76
N HIS A 534 5.05 -20.46 -7.55
CA HIS A 534 4.66 -19.74 -6.32
C HIS A 534 3.18 -19.81 -5.96
N GLN A 535 2.55 -20.96 -6.19
CA GLN A 535 1.16 -21.23 -5.83
C GLN A 535 1.01 -22.20 -4.66
N SER A 536 2.08 -22.46 -3.90
CA SER A 536 2.10 -23.50 -2.85
C SER A 536 1.32 -23.15 -1.58
N GLY A 537 1.19 -21.86 -1.24
CA GLY A 537 0.73 -21.41 0.08
C GLY A 537 1.80 -21.48 1.18
N ILE A 538 3.02 -21.97 0.90
CA ILE A 538 4.07 -22.13 1.92
C ILE A 538 4.66 -20.76 2.28
N PRO A 539 4.63 -20.35 3.57
CA PRO A 539 5.11 -19.04 3.99
C PRO A 539 6.56 -18.77 3.56
N ASN A 540 6.86 -17.52 3.23
CA ASN A 540 8.22 -17.10 2.87
C ASN A 540 9.09 -16.96 4.13
N PHE A 541 10.02 -17.90 4.34
CA PHE A 541 10.82 -17.98 5.55
C PHE A 541 11.70 -16.74 5.81
N LEU A 542 12.10 -16.01 4.76
CA LEU A 542 12.87 -14.77 4.87
C LEU A 542 12.03 -13.57 5.32
N SER A 543 10.71 -13.66 5.24
CA SER A 543 9.78 -12.64 5.75
C SER A 543 9.47 -12.83 7.25
N ASN A 544 9.83 -13.98 7.83
CA ASN A 544 9.60 -14.28 9.24
C ASN A 544 10.67 -13.60 10.13
N LYS A 545 10.23 -12.61 10.93
CA LYS A 545 11.10 -11.82 11.81
C LYS A 545 11.82 -12.65 12.88
N SER A 546 11.26 -13.79 13.27
CA SER A 546 11.87 -14.68 14.27
C SER A 546 12.93 -15.61 13.67
N TYR A 547 12.81 -15.93 12.39
CA TYR A 547 13.77 -16.80 11.69
C TYR A 547 14.96 -16.02 11.14
N LEU A 548 14.72 -14.81 10.63
CA LEU A 548 15.73 -14.03 9.94
C LEU A 548 17.05 -13.87 10.73
N PRO A 549 17.07 -13.55 12.04
CA PRO A 549 18.32 -13.49 12.79
C PRO A 549 19.11 -14.80 12.78
N GLN A 550 18.43 -15.95 12.91
CA GLN A 550 19.05 -17.27 12.93
C GLN A 550 19.64 -17.63 11.57
N ILE A 551 18.89 -17.34 10.50
CA ILE A 551 19.31 -17.57 9.12
C ILE A 551 20.54 -16.75 8.75
N LEU A 552 20.68 -15.54 9.30
CA LEU A 552 21.81 -14.66 9.02
C LEU A 552 23.07 -15.03 9.81
N THR A 553 22.93 -15.59 11.02
CA THR A 553 24.06 -15.83 11.94
C THR A 553 24.57 -17.26 11.94
N ASN A 554 23.70 -18.25 11.68
CA ASN A 554 24.05 -19.66 11.75
C ASN A 554 24.25 -20.26 10.36
N LYS A 555 24.85 -21.46 10.33
CA LYS A 555 24.98 -22.27 9.13
C LYS A 555 24.07 -23.49 9.23
N TYR A 556 23.28 -23.71 8.19
CA TYR A 556 22.40 -24.86 8.06
C TYR A 556 22.67 -25.59 6.74
N SER A 557 22.46 -26.90 6.73
CA SER A 557 22.22 -27.65 5.50
C SER A 557 20.87 -27.28 4.90
N ILE A 558 20.67 -27.52 3.60
CA ILE A 558 19.38 -27.24 2.94
C ILE A 558 18.24 -28.04 3.60
N GLU A 559 18.51 -29.28 4.03
CA GLU A 559 17.54 -30.11 4.75
C GLU A 559 17.13 -29.52 6.11
N GLU A 560 18.09 -28.97 6.87
CA GLU A 560 17.79 -28.25 8.11
C GLU A 560 16.98 -26.98 7.83
N VAL A 561 17.29 -26.22 6.77
CA VAL A 561 16.50 -25.03 6.40
C VAL A 561 15.04 -25.41 6.11
N VAL A 562 14.83 -26.45 5.30
CA VAL A 562 13.48 -26.90 4.96
C VAL A 562 12.71 -27.32 6.21
N THR A 563 13.35 -28.09 7.09
CA THR A 563 12.74 -28.63 8.31
C THR A 563 12.43 -27.53 9.34
N LEU A 564 13.34 -26.58 9.53
CA LEU A 564 13.23 -25.57 10.60
C LEU A 564 12.46 -24.33 10.18
N PHE A 565 12.50 -23.95 8.90
CA PHE A 565 12.04 -22.64 8.45
C PHE A 565 11.05 -22.67 7.29
N CYS A 566 10.93 -23.78 6.56
CA CYS A 566 10.03 -23.91 5.42
C CYS A 566 8.88 -24.91 5.67
N SER A 567 8.59 -25.28 6.92
CA SER A 567 7.61 -26.33 7.28
C SER A 567 6.37 -25.80 8.01
N ASP A 568 6.19 -24.49 8.00
CA ASP A 568 5.03 -23.82 8.61
C ASP A 568 3.72 -24.16 7.87
N THR A 569 2.59 -23.92 8.54
CA THR A 569 1.24 -24.08 7.97
C THR A 569 1.04 -23.16 6.78
N LEU A 570 0.33 -23.65 5.76
CA LEU A 570 0.02 -22.88 4.56
C LEU A 570 -0.79 -21.60 4.87
N GLU A 571 -0.44 -20.49 4.21
CA GLU A 571 -1.15 -19.20 4.31
C GLU A 571 -2.45 -19.21 3.50
N PHE A 572 -2.53 -20.09 2.50
CA PHE A 572 -3.72 -20.31 1.67
C PHE A 572 -3.70 -21.72 1.07
N GLU A 573 -4.84 -22.15 0.54
CA GLU A 573 -4.97 -23.45 -0.14
C GLU A 573 -4.05 -23.53 -1.37
N SER A 574 -3.22 -24.56 -1.45
CA SER A 574 -2.28 -24.75 -2.57
C SER A 574 -2.99 -24.75 -3.93
N GLY A 575 -2.49 -23.96 -4.87
CA GLY A 575 -3.06 -23.75 -6.20
C GLY A 575 -4.10 -22.62 -6.28
N SER A 576 -4.63 -22.12 -5.15
CA SER A 576 -5.72 -21.14 -5.16
C SER A 576 -5.28 -19.70 -5.47
N LYS A 577 -4.02 -19.34 -5.17
CA LYS A 577 -3.47 -17.98 -5.29
C LYS A 577 -1.98 -18.01 -5.64
N PHE A 578 -1.44 -16.86 -6.01
CA PHE A 578 -0.02 -16.62 -6.17
C PHE A 578 0.52 -15.83 -4.97
N GLU A 579 1.61 -16.29 -4.37
CA GLU A 579 2.37 -15.51 -3.39
C GLU A 579 3.85 -15.90 -3.43
N TYR A 580 4.72 -14.91 -3.71
CA TYR A 580 6.14 -15.16 -3.91
C TYR A 580 6.82 -15.63 -2.61
N SER A 581 7.29 -16.88 -2.63
CA SER A 581 7.92 -17.53 -1.48
C SER A 581 9.28 -18.14 -1.83
N ASN A 582 10.33 -17.69 -1.12
CA ASN A 582 11.67 -18.27 -1.27
C ASN A 582 11.72 -19.73 -0.79
N SER A 583 10.86 -20.09 0.17
CA SER A 583 10.76 -21.45 0.72
C SER A 583 10.56 -22.49 -0.38
N ASN A 584 9.75 -22.15 -1.39
CA ASN A 584 9.46 -23.06 -2.50
C ASN A 584 10.70 -23.54 -3.22
N PHE A 585 11.61 -22.61 -3.53
CA PHE A 585 12.82 -22.92 -4.27
C PHE A 585 13.90 -23.59 -3.41
N VAL A 586 13.86 -23.39 -2.09
CA VAL A 586 14.70 -24.16 -1.15
C VAL A 586 14.21 -25.61 -1.05
N ILE A 587 12.90 -25.83 -1.07
CA ILE A 587 12.33 -27.19 -1.11
C ILE A 587 12.67 -27.88 -2.43
N LEU A 588 12.54 -27.19 -3.57
CA LEU A 588 12.93 -27.73 -4.87
C LEU A 588 14.41 -28.13 -4.93
N SER A 589 15.31 -27.36 -4.33
CA SER A 589 16.73 -27.73 -4.27
C SER A 589 16.97 -28.97 -3.41
N LEU A 590 16.26 -29.12 -2.28
CA LEU A 590 16.31 -30.34 -1.48
C LEU A 590 15.80 -31.56 -2.24
N ILE A 591 14.67 -31.42 -2.96
CA ILE A 591 14.12 -32.50 -3.80
C ILE A 591 15.15 -32.93 -4.85
N ALA A 592 15.84 -31.99 -5.50
CA ALA A 592 16.93 -32.32 -6.41
C ALA A 592 18.11 -33.02 -5.70
N GLU A 593 18.48 -32.62 -4.48
CA GLU A 593 19.50 -33.34 -3.67
C GLU A 593 19.07 -34.79 -3.39
N LYS A 594 17.79 -35.04 -3.05
CA LYS A 594 17.27 -36.38 -2.77
C LYS A 594 17.22 -37.26 -4.02
N ILE A 595 16.85 -36.72 -5.18
CA ILE A 595 16.78 -37.48 -6.44
C ILE A 595 18.16 -37.81 -7.00
N ILE A 596 19.11 -36.86 -6.93
CA ILE A 596 20.44 -37.00 -7.54
C ILE A 596 21.46 -37.60 -6.54
N GLU A 597 21.14 -37.62 -5.25
CA GLU A 597 22.01 -38.06 -4.16
C GLU A 597 23.33 -37.26 -4.09
N LYS A 598 23.26 -35.96 -4.39
CA LYS A 598 24.40 -35.04 -4.36
C LYS A 598 24.02 -33.71 -3.74
N LYS A 599 25.02 -32.96 -3.29
CA LYS A 599 24.78 -31.60 -2.77
C LYS A 599 24.43 -30.63 -3.89
N TYR A 600 23.60 -29.64 -3.59
CA TYR A 600 23.08 -28.67 -4.56
C TYR A 600 24.18 -27.95 -5.34
N LYS A 601 25.30 -27.62 -4.68
CA LYS A 601 26.50 -27.06 -5.33
C LYS A 601 27.03 -27.96 -6.44
N GLU A 602 27.06 -29.28 -6.22
CA GLU A 602 27.55 -30.27 -7.17
C GLU A 602 26.57 -30.48 -8.31
N ILE A 603 25.27 -30.47 -8.00
CA ILE A 603 24.20 -30.54 -9.00
C ILE A 603 24.29 -29.37 -9.98
N LEU A 604 24.37 -28.13 -9.48
CA LEU A 604 24.54 -26.94 -10.33
C LEU A 604 25.79 -27.04 -11.22
N ASN A 605 26.91 -27.49 -10.66
CA ASN A 605 28.14 -27.68 -11.41
C ASN A 605 28.00 -28.72 -12.52
N GLN A 606 27.38 -29.87 -12.23
CA GLN A 606 27.26 -30.99 -13.15
C GLN A 606 26.25 -30.70 -14.27
N TYR A 607 25.09 -30.15 -13.94
CA TYR A 607 23.96 -30.02 -14.86
C TYR A 607 23.88 -28.66 -15.55
N ILE A 608 24.61 -27.64 -15.09
CA ILE A 608 24.56 -26.30 -15.69
C ILE A 608 25.95 -25.72 -15.92
N PHE A 609 26.73 -25.46 -14.87
CA PHE A 609 27.92 -24.61 -15.00
C PHE A 609 29.01 -25.23 -15.87
N LYS A 610 29.30 -26.54 -15.72
CA LYS A 610 30.26 -27.22 -16.59
C LYS A 610 29.76 -27.37 -18.03
N PRO A 611 28.53 -27.86 -18.30
CA PRO A 611 27.99 -27.92 -19.66
C PRO A 611 28.05 -26.58 -20.40
N LEU A 612 27.66 -25.48 -19.73
CA LEU A 612 27.66 -24.14 -20.32
C LEU A 612 29.01 -23.42 -20.25
N ASN A 613 30.06 -24.07 -19.75
CA ASN A 613 31.38 -23.48 -19.58
C ASN A 613 31.36 -22.14 -18.78
N MET A 614 30.53 -22.08 -17.73
CA MET A 614 30.37 -20.93 -16.83
C MET A 614 31.41 -20.96 -15.71
N LYS A 615 32.69 -20.74 -16.08
CA LYS A 615 33.85 -20.87 -15.18
C LYS A 615 33.88 -19.85 -14.03
N ASN A 616 33.16 -18.74 -14.16
CA ASN A 616 33.13 -17.65 -13.17
C ASN A 616 31.80 -17.63 -12.40
N THR A 617 31.07 -18.74 -12.40
CA THR A 617 29.78 -18.89 -11.71
C THR A 617 29.86 -20.00 -10.67
N TYR A 618 29.35 -19.74 -9.46
CA TYR A 618 29.38 -20.71 -8.37
C TYR A 618 28.26 -20.45 -7.35
N PHE A 619 27.95 -21.47 -6.55
CA PHE A 619 27.05 -21.38 -5.39
C PHE A 619 27.85 -21.42 -4.07
N GLY A 620 27.49 -20.55 -3.13
CA GLY A 620 28.16 -20.47 -1.83
C GLY A 620 29.51 -19.77 -1.89
N LYS A 621 30.55 -20.38 -1.30
CA LYS A 621 31.93 -19.89 -1.42
C LYS A 621 32.64 -20.55 -2.61
N SER A 622 33.36 -19.75 -3.38
CA SER A 622 34.30 -20.27 -4.37
C SER A 622 35.58 -20.77 -3.70
N THR A 623 36.17 -21.81 -4.26
CA THR A 623 37.52 -22.30 -3.90
C THR A 623 38.61 -21.52 -4.63
N ASP A 624 38.30 -20.94 -5.79
CA ASP A 624 39.29 -20.45 -6.75
C ASP A 624 39.02 -19.00 -7.24
N SER A 625 37.94 -18.38 -6.77
CA SER A 625 37.51 -17.08 -7.31
C SER A 625 37.97 -15.87 -6.50
N ILE A 626 38.59 -14.93 -7.21
CA ILE A 626 39.26 -13.74 -6.67
C ILE A 626 38.52 -12.42 -7.00
N ASN A 627 37.43 -12.45 -7.78
CA ASN A 627 36.82 -11.24 -8.36
C ASN A 627 35.40 -10.89 -7.84
N LEU A 628 34.95 -11.50 -6.73
CA LEU A 628 33.70 -11.09 -6.08
C LEU A 628 33.86 -9.67 -5.53
N VAL A 629 33.00 -8.76 -5.99
CA VAL A 629 32.97 -7.40 -5.47
C VAL A 629 32.25 -7.35 -4.12
N THR A 630 32.39 -6.24 -3.39
CA THR A 630 31.62 -6.00 -2.15
C THR A 630 30.25 -5.41 -2.50
N GLY A 631 29.17 -5.97 -1.97
CA GLY A 631 27.86 -5.34 -2.00
C GLY A 631 27.73 -4.20 -0.99
N PHE A 632 26.96 -3.16 -1.31
CA PHE A 632 26.69 -2.05 -0.41
C PHE A 632 25.18 -1.77 -0.30
N MET A 633 24.72 -1.52 0.93
CA MET A 633 23.36 -1.11 1.27
C MET A 633 23.41 0.23 1.98
N TYR A 634 22.79 1.26 1.40
CA TYR A 634 22.77 2.60 1.98
C TYR A 634 24.17 3.12 2.32
N GLY A 635 25.14 2.88 1.42
CA GLY A 635 26.55 3.23 1.60
C GLY A 635 27.35 2.34 2.56
N ASN A 636 26.71 1.40 3.26
CA ASN A 636 27.39 0.48 4.17
C ASN A 636 27.65 -0.87 3.49
N PRO A 637 28.76 -1.57 3.80
CA PRO A 637 29.00 -2.91 3.30
C PRO A 637 27.86 -3.88 3.64
N GLU A 638 27.66 -4.86 2.77
CA GLU A 638 26.69 -5.93 2.88
C GLU A 638 26.72 -6.68 4.22
N ILE A 639 25.57 -7.24 4.58
CA ILE A 639 25.47 -8.26 5.62
C ILE A 639 25.88 -9.60 5.00
N LYS A 640 26.86 -10.26 5.62
CA LYS A 640 27.31 -11.59 5.23
C LYS A 640 26.45 -12.65 5.92
N TYR A 641 26.12 -13.70 5.18
CA TYR A 641 25.41 -14.88 5.66
C TYR A 641 25.92 -16.12 4.91
N ASP A 642 25.60 -17.32 5.40
CA ASP A 642 25.94 -18.55 4.68
C ASP A 642 24.95 -18.77 3.52
N ALA A 643 25.44 -18.74 2.27
CA ALA A 643 24.59 -18.89 1.09
C ALA A 643 23.90 -20.26 1.02
N GLN A 644 24.36 -21.26 1.79
CA GLN A 644 23.68 -22.54 1.92
C GLN A 644 22.25 -22.37 2.47
N ASN A 645 22.03 -21.37 3.33
CA ASN A 645 20.75 -21.12 3.97
C ASN A 645 19.65 -20.64 3.00
N VAL A 646 20.02 -20.27 1.78
CA VAL A 646 19.09 -19.83 0.72
C VAL A 646 19.21 -20.69 -0.55
N GLY A 647 19.83 -21.87 -0.45
CA GLY A 647 20.11 -22.75 -1.58
C GLY A 647 18.86 -23.07 -2.40
N GLY A 648 18.91 -22.79 -3.70
CA GLY A 648 17.77 -22.92 -4.62
C GLY A 648 17.02 -21.61 -4.85
N ALA A 649 16.82 -20.80 -3.80
CA ALA A 649 16.18 -19.50 -3.91
C ALA A 649 17.15 -18.36 -4.25
N GLY A 650 18.42 -18.50 -3.88
CA GLY A 650 19.48 -17.51 -4.01
C GLY A 650 20.88 -18.13 -3.91
N GLY A 651 21.89 -17.31 -3.60
CA GLY A 651 23.24 -17.76 -3.25
C GLY A 651 24.17 -18.09 -4.42
N ILE A 652 23.73 -17.90 -5.68
CA ILE A 652 24.61 -17.98 -6.85
C ILE A 652 25.35 -16.64 -7.04
N THR A 653 26.64 -16.74 -7.36
CA THR A 653 27.51 -15.64 -7.79
C THR A 653 27.88 -15.86 -9.25
N SER A 654 27.86 -14.81 -10.08
CA SER A 654 28.17 -14.91 -11.52
C SER A 654 28.76 -13.60 -12.09
N THR A 655 29.08 -13.60 -13.39
CA THR A 655 29.50 -12.44 -14.19
C THR A 655 28.51 -12.21 -15.33
N THR A 656 28.53 -11.02 -15.95
CA THR A 656 27.68 -10.75 -17.13
C THR A 656 28.00 -11.68 -18.30
N SER A 657 29.29 -12.01 -18.52
CA SER A 657 29.72 -12.93 -19.58
C SER A 657 29.23 -14.36 -19.38
N ASP A 658 29.20 -14.87 -18.15
CA ASP A 658 28.66 -16.21 -17.88
C ASP A 658 27.13 -16.20 -17.96
N LEU A 659 26.47 -15.15 -17.47
CA LEU A 659 25.02 -14.99 -17.62
C LEU A 659 24.57 -14.86 -19.09
N LEU A 660 25.43 -14.38 -20.00
CA LEU A 660 25.14 -14.44 -21.44
C LEU A 660 25.12 -15.89 -21.95
N LYS A 661 26.05 -16.74 -21.51
CA LYS A 661 26.04 -18.19 -21.83
C LYS A 661 24.77 -18.85 -21.29
N TRP A 662 24.36 -18.47 -20.08
CA TRP A 662 23.08 -18.87 -19.52
C TRP A 662 21.89 -18.45 -20.41
N SER A 663 21.88 -17.21 -20.92
CA SER A 663 20.84 -16.75 -21.86
C SER A 663 20.78 -17.55 -23.16
N ASN A 664 21.94 -17.90 -23.71
CA ASN A 664 22.06 -18.65 -24.97
C ASN A 664 21.58 -20.10 -24.82
N ALA A 665 21.71 -20.69 -23.63
CA ALA A 665 21.22 -22.04 -23.34
C ALA A 665 19.70 -22.21 -23.55
N PHE A 666 18.93 -21.11 -23.55
CA PHE A 666 17.49 -21.09 -23.86
C PHE A 666 17.16 -21.04 -25.36
N SER A 667 18.17 -21.05 -26.22
CA SER A 667 18.03 -20.97 -27.68
C SER A 667 18.83 -22.06 -28.40
N ASP A 668 19.89 -22.59 -27.78
CA ASP A 668 20.83 -23.52 -28.41
C ASP A 668 20.54 -25.01 -28.10
N GLU A 669 19.39 -25.33 -27.46
CA GLU A 669 18.98 -26.67 -26.99
C GLU A 669 20.04 -27.43 -26.17
N GLN A 670 21.04 -26.73 -25.63
CA GLN A 670 22.22 -27.33 -25.01
C GLN A 670 21.91 -28.07 -23.70
N LEU A 671 20.93 -27.58 -22.93
CA LEU A 671 20.52 -28.18 -21.65
C LEU A 671 19.19 -28.93 -21.75
N LEU A 672 18.28 -28.45 -22.60
CA LEU A 672 16.94 -28.99 -22.76
C LEU A 672 16.45 -28.74 -24.19
N PRO A 673 15.62 -29.64 -24.76
CA PRO A 673 14.94 -29.39 -26.03
C PRO A 673 14.05 -28.13 -25.95
N GLN A 674 13.87 -27.43 -27.08
CA GLN A 674 13.11 -26.17 -27.11
C GLN A 674 11.68 -26.32 -26.57
N SER A 675 11.01 -27.45 -26.86
CA SER A 675 9.66 -27.73 -26.38
C SER A 675 9.56 -27.79 -24.85
N LYS A 676 10.63 -28.22 -24.16
CA LYS A 676 10.70 -28.25 -22.69
C LYS A 676 11.07 -26.87 -22.14
N LEU A 677 11.95 -26.13 -22.81
CA LEU A 677 12.29 -24.75 -22.45
C LEU A 677 11.06 -23.83 -22.51
N GLU A 678 10.22 -23.97 -23.54
CA GLU A 678 8.99 -23.18 -23.68
C GLU A 678 8.03 -23.36 -22.50
N ASN A 679 8.01 -24.54 -21.86
CA ASN A 679 7.18 -24.76 -20.68
C ASN A 679 7.57 -23.88 -19.49
N LEU A 680 8.86 -23.50 -19.38
CA LEU A 680 9.33 -22.61 -18.31
C LEU A 680 8.72 -21.22 -18.40
N PHE A 681 8.41 -20.77 -19.62
CA PHE A 681 7.88 -19.44 -19.93
C PHE A 681 6.36 -19.43 -20.16
N LYS A 682 5.65 -20.53 -19.87
CA LYS A 682 4.19 -20.55 -19.93
C LYS A 682 3.62 -19.89 -18.67
N PRO A 683 2.73 -18.88 -18.80
CA PRO A 683 2.02 -18.31 -17.66
C PRO A 683 1.32 -19.39 -16.83
N GLN A 684 1.64 -19.47 -15.53
CA GLN A 684 0.98 -20.36 -14.56
C GLN A 684 0.14 -19.56 -13.57
N ALA A 685 0.61 -18.36 -13.22
CA ALA A 685 -0.01 -17.46 -12.27
C ALA A 685 0.08 -16.00 -12.72
N GLU A 686 -0.86 -15.17 -12.28
CA GLU A 686 -0.73 -13.71 -12.42
C GLU A 686 0.12 -13.17 -11.26
N TYR A 687 1.10 -12.32 -11.58
CA TYR A 687 1.86 -11.55 -10.62
C TYR A 687 1.59 -10.05 -10.83
N THR A 688 0.54 -9.62 -10.16
CA THR A 688 -0.15 -8.32 -10.28
C THR A 688 0.62 -7.13 -9.73
N ASP A 689 1.45 -7.33 -8.70
CA ASP A 689 2.33 -6.26 -8.18
C ASP A 689 3.25 -5.72 -9.29
N TRP A 690 3.68 -6.59 -10.20
CA TRP A 690 4.64 -6.27 -11.25
C TRP A 690 4.03 -6.37 -12.65
N ASP A 691 2.70 -6.32 -12.79
CA ASP A 691 2.01 -6.42 -14.10
C ASP A 691 2.66 -7.49 -15.02
N ALA A 692 2.82 -8.70 -14.47
CA ALA A 692 3.46 -9.83 -15.13
C ALA A 692 2.67 -11.12 -14.89
N TYR A 693 3.00 -12.17 -15.64
CA TYR A 693 2.71 -13.54 -15.24
C TYR A 693 3.96 -14.18 -14.63
N TYR A 694 3.77 -15.23 -13.85
CA TYR A 694 4.85 -16.09 -13.37
C TYR A 694 4.73 -17.47 -14.02
N GLY A 695 5.82 -17.94 -14.60
CA GLY A 695 6.00 -19.29 -15.13
C GLY A 695 6.75 -20.17 -14.13
N TYR A 696 7.56 -21.11 -14.61
CA TYR A 696 8.41 -21.90 -13.72
C TYR A 696 9.73 -21.18 -13.46
N GLY A 697 9.77 -20.41 -12.36
CA GLY A 697 10.95 -19.63 -11.98
C GLY A 697 11.27 -18.44 -12.89
N TRP A 698 10.32 -18.01 -13.72
CA TRP A 698 10.47 -16.91 -14.68
C TRP A 698 9.28 -15.96 -14.60
N MET A 699 9.55 -14.66 -14.74
CA MET A 699 8.50 -13.67 -14.99
C MET A 699 8.31 -13.50 -16.48
N ILE A 700 7.07 -13.36 -16.89
CA ILE A 700 6.64 -13.18 -18.28
C ILE A 700 5.88 -11.87 -18.32
N ASP A 701 6.39 -10.90 -19.08
CA ASP A 701 5.85 -9.55 -19.05
C ASP A 701 4.39 -9.48 -19.51
N ARG A 702 3.56 -8.71 -18.78
CA ARG A 702 2.15 -8.43 -19.11
C ARG A 702 1.97 -6.91 -19.28
N PHE A 703 2.80 -6.34 -20.16
CA PHE A 703 2.82 -4.93 -20.57
C PHE A 703 3.48 -3.95 -19.61
N MET A 704 4.33 -4.41 -18.68
CA MET A 704 5.19 -3.48 -17.94
C MET A 704 6.14 -2.77 -18.91
N PHE A 705 6.65 -3.51 -19.90
CA PHE A 705 7.47 -2.96 -20.96
C PHE A 705 6.64 -2.65 -22.20
N SER A 706 6.84 -1.48 -22.81
CA SER A 706 6.02 -1.07 -23.97
C SER A 706 6.22 -1.97 -25.19
N SER A 707 7.43 -2.53 -25.33
CA SER A 707 7.80 -3.49 -26.38
C SER A 707 7.09 -4.84 -26.28
N SER A 708 6.53 -5.19 -25.12
CA SER A 708 5.77 -6.43 -24.91
C SER A 708 4.44 -6.49 -25.65
N LYS A 709 3.97 -5.35 -26.17
CA LYS A 709 2.79 -5.31 -27.06
C LYS A 709 3.02 -6.08 -28.36
N LYS A 710 4.27 -6.29 -28.77
CA LYS A 710 4.64 -6.94 -30.04
C LYS A 710 5.62 -8.08 -29.88
N ASN A 711 6.33 -8.16 -28.76
CA ASN A 711 7.41 -9.11 -28.55
C ASN A 711 7.23 -9.85 -27.22
N LYS A 712 7.71 -11.09 -27.14
CA LYS A 712 7.77 -11.84 -25.88
C LYS A 712 8.92 -11.32 -25.03
N ILE A 713 8.68 -11.05 -23.75
CA ILE A 713 9.72 -10.62 -22.80
C ILE A 713 9.62 -11.47 -21.55
N ASN A 714 10.70 -12.22 -21.29
CA ASN A 714 10.87 -12.99 -20.07
C ASN A 714 12.01 -12.40 -19.27
N TYR A 715 11.84 -12.30 -17.96
CA TYR A 715 12.85 -11.70 -17.10
C TYR A 715 12.82 -12.29 -15.70
N HIS A 716 13.88 -12.03 -14.95
CA HIS A 716 13.87 -12.27 -13.51
C HIS A 716 14.86 -11.30 -12.84
N PRO A 717 14.41 -10.38 -11.98
CA PRO A 717 15.32 -9.58 -11.18
C PRO A 717 15.83 -10.38 -9.99
N GLY A 718 16.98 -9.99 -9.47
CA GLY A 718 17.55 -10.55 -8.26
C GLY A 718 17.82 -9.47 -7.23
N THR A 719 17.60 -9.83 -5.98
CA THR A 719 17.97 -9.00 -4.83
C THR A 719 18.64 -9.89 -3.80
N ASP A 720 19.74 -9.40 -3.27
CA ASP A 720 20.52 -9.94 -2.17
C ASP A 720 21.12 -8.75 -1.39
N PHE A 721 21.67 -8.96 -0.18
CA PHE A 721 22.17 -7.86 0.63
C PHE A 721 23.29 -7.11 -0.09
N GLY A 722 23.00 -5.88 -0.53
CA GLY A 722 23.93 -5.02 -1.25
C GLY A 722 24.12 -5.37 -2.72
N PHE A 723 23.33 -6.31 -3.25
CA PHE A 723 23.45 -6.79 -4.63
C PHE A 723 22.10 -6.86 -5.32
N TYR A 724 22.04 -6.35 -6.53
CA TYR A 724 20.80 -6.25 -7.29
C TYR A 724 21.08 -6.59 -8.74
N SER A 725 20.22 -7.41 -9.34
CA SER A 725 20.36 -7.82 -10.74
C SER A 725 19.05 -7.63 -11.50
N MET A 726 19.19 -7.46 -12.82
CA MET A 726 18.11 -7.52 -13.79
C MET A 726 18.59 -8.36 -14.97
N PHE A 727 17.86 -9.43 -15.26
CA PHE A 727 18.11 -10.30 -16.41
C PHE A 727 16.85 -10.34 -17.26
N VAL A 728 16.99 -10.01 -18.55
CA VAL A 728 15.88 -9.92 -19.50
C VAL A 728 16.25 -10.66 -20.77
N LYS A 729 15.31 -11.42 -21.30
CA LYS A 729 15.39 -12.08 -22.59
C LYS A 729 14.15 -11.74 -23.41
N GLN A 730 14.37 -11.18 -24.59
CA GLN A 730 13.35 -11.03 -25.63
C GLN A 730 13.76 -11.91 -26.81
N PRO A 731 13.27 -13.17 -26.86
CA PRO A 731 13.78 -14.17 -27.80
C PRO A 731 13.51 -13.82 -29.26
N ASP A 732 12.39 -13.17 -29.56
CA ASP A 732 11.95 -12.88 -30.94
C ASP A 732 12.94 -12.01 -31.74
N LEU A 733 13.76 -11.20 -31.04
CA LEU A 733 14.81 -10.36 -31.64
C LEU A 733 16.23 -10.74 -31.16
N GLY A 734 16.39 -11.88 -30.49
CA GLY A 734 17.70 -12.29 -29.94
C GLY A 734 18.27 -11.29 -28.93
N ILE A 735 17.41 -10.60 -28.17
CA ILE A 735 17.82 -9.57 -27.20
C ILE A 735 18.06 -10.21 -25.84
N THR A 736 19.18 -9.84 -25.21
CA THR A 736 19.47 -10.13 -23.80
C THR A 736 20.00 -8.87 -23.12
N ILE A 737 19.44 -8.53 -21.95
CA ILE A 737 19.93 -7.43 -21.11
C ILE A 737 20.32 -8.01 -19.75
N ILE A 738 21.56 -7.75 -19.32
CA ILE A 738 22.09 -8.20 -18.04
C ILE A 738 22.66 -6.98 -17.32
N LEU A 739 22.04 -6.59 -16.22
CA LEU A 739 22.47 -5.51 -15.33
C LEU A 739 22.77 -6.08 -13.95
N LEU A 740 23.98 -5.86 -13.44
CA LEU A 740 24.43 -6.28 -12.11
C LEU A 740 24.88 -5.03 -11.35
N ASN A 741 24.37 -4.80 -10.15
CA ASN A 741 24.63 -3.62 -9.33
C ASN A 741 25.06 -4.01 -7.91
N ASN A 742 26.02 -3.30 -7.33
CA ASN A 742 26.50 -3.57 -5.96
C ASN A 742 26.40 -2.37 -5.00
N THR A 743 25.54 -1.39 -5.25
CA THR A 743 25.42 -0.16 -4.41
C THR A 743 24.05 0.12 -3.80
N GLY A 744 23.07 -0.76 -4.04
CA GLY A 744 21.71 -0.57 -3.57
C GLY A 744 20.68 -0.91 -4.65
N GLU A 745 19.41 -0.77 -4.30
CA GLU A 745 18.35 -0.92 -5.29
C GLU A 745 18.50 0.15 -6.37
N PHE A 746 18.31 -0.24 -7.63
CA PHE A 746 18.40 0.64 -8.78
C PHE A 746 17.09 0.60 -9.59
N PRO A 747 16.78 1.65 -10.39
CA PRO A 747 15.60 1.74 -11.28
C PRO A 747 15.60 0.70 -12.41
N ARG A 748 15.65 -0.59 -12.08
CA ARG A 748 15.97 -1.66 -13.01
C ARG A 748 14.92 -1.84 -14.10
N PHE A 749 13.66 -1.56 -13.80
CA PHE A 749 12.56 -1.65 -14.76
C PHE A 749 12.58 -0.46 -15.70
N GLU A 750 12.75 0.76 -15.19
CA GLU A 750 12.83 1.99 -15.98
C GLU A 750 14.05 1.97 -16.90
N MET A 751 15.21 1.53 -16.39
CA MET A 751 16.42 1.34 -17.20
C MET A 751 16.22 0.28 -18.28
N THR A 752 15.58 -0.84 -17.94
CA THR A 752 15.28 -1.91 -18.91
C THR A 752 14.34 -1.41 -20.01
N GLU A 753 13.28 -0.69 -19.65
CA GLU A 753 12.33 -0.10 -20.60
C GLU A 753 13.04 0.84 -21.58
N LEU A 754 13.91 1.73 -21.09
CA LEU A 754 14.68 2.63 -21.94
C LEU A 754 15.61 1.88 -22.90
N ILE A 755 16.31 0.84 -22.42
CA ILE A 755 17.19 0.02 -23.25
C ILE A 755 16.36 -0.74 -24.29
N LEU A 756 15.28 -1.40 -23.89
CA LEU A 756 14.37 -2.10 -24.81
C LEU A 756 13.81 -1.17 -25.87
N ASN A 757 13.46 0.07 -25.52
CA ASN A 757 12.97 1.06 -26.46
C ASN A 757 14.02 1.45 -27.50
N GLU A 758 15.31 1.53 -27.14
CA GLU A 758 16.37 1.76 -28.13
C GLU A 758 16.64 0.53 -29.01
N LEU A 759 16.49 -0.67 -28.47
CA LEU A 759 16.71 -1.91 -29.21
C LEU A 759 15.56 -2.21 -30.19
N ASN A 760 14.31 -1.97 -29.80
CA ASN A 760 13.10 -2.25 -30.59
C ASN A 760 12.70 -1.12 -31.57
N ARG A 761 13.52 -0.07 -31.67
CA ARG A 761 13.34 1.07 -32.58
C ARG A 761 13.85 0.83 -33.99
#